data_AF-A0A8H5IY62-F1
#
_entry.id   AF-A0A8H5IY62-F1
#
_cell.length_a   1.000
_cell.length_b   1.000
_cell.length_c   1.000
_cell.angle_alpha   90.00
_cell.angle_beta   90.00
_cell.angle_gamma   90.00
#
_symmetry.space_group_name_H-M   'P 1'
#
loop_
_entity.id
_entity.type
_entity.pdbx_description
1 polymer ?
#
loop_
_entity_poly.entity_id
_entity_poly.type
_entity_poly.pdbx_seq_one_letter_code
_entity_poly.pdbx_strand_id
1 'polypeptide(L)'
;MLPTFSLVQDNLRASLEALEELRKNADYVSTKLEVKTGLKRKLAAVKIVIGKESSDGLTTRLNEAISMLCLAVQAWHMTISIMTPDLIAAQLTKTLNDHCGSSKFEKQPQIEAQKQDESRGDVIEIDESQLTRIPKDNAKLNKKYSASRFGRFTMAYATTTGAWQAYLQLPSWLSSSVYELQSTPTGYGWTYNFRVYNVVPYQSDIIQRILNGDRAGVLELFKNRKASPFDKDEYGHSLLYWAATGKNFDICQLLLSLGLHEALLEKVGKTAQAGALAPPVYDPDRQHPEKIWLKIADLFQSYMDEPETSMVLRMFDYHNSCDYGDEYVRIFQQRFLPNFYNGPLIHRLEAFRLGSFHCQESTTPPYLIARDLKITSFDVSESSRTGFSLMHSAAVAFGIRFADEVIPWKRGWAMWTMSLYNEGWGHLVREVASVARQEDLHTVEIVQPWDVYQVPTWKGTPLISVIGGAICYLSPDISFFHWDNVFQGCIQKWVSILQESGVDLMLYGEQESINISKHFRAAFDSDAIEASRNEIRNVLPSSSARLTFIRPERGGRERWNKNHWVPIRLLKLKFGQTPEEWQISWAPEFECMNPFETTMTTIRPAGKAGVWYQKDPKDLRPELQSYLTAVPESLDGVSLPIPGARVIIAPHAGYEFSGPCAAWAYKTLDLSRAKRVIVLGPSHTYYLEGCAATTFETYATPFGNLEIDTELATELEDALAMEPMDRRGEVNEHSLEMHMPILYLRCQETFGSPDKFPKIVPVLVGSNNRREEKAIGRALLPYLRDPENAFIISSDFCHWGDHFSYLPYSHTKSPSDLVRLQKYGPKPNGPPIHETIRVIDEAAMDAVESGSHDAFLDSLKQTRNTVCGRHPIGVAMAALEFIRQKDEFQDKGRFRILQYNRSKLVDMPNDSSVSYVSAYAVL
;
A
#
# COMPACT_ATOMS: atom_id res chain seq x y z
N MET A 1 25.40 28.16 -41.92
CA MET A 1 25.40 28.07 -40.44
C MET A 1 24.31 29.01 -39.94
N LEU A 2 23.19 28.45 -39.48
CA LEU A 2 22.05 29.21 -39.00
C LEU A 2 22.31 29.75 -37.58
N PRO A 3 21.77 30.91 -37.20
CA PRO A 3 22.03 31.56 -35.90
C PRO A 3 21.64 30.72 -34.67
N THR A 4 20.74 29.74 -34.85
CA THR A 4 20.16 28.88 -33.80
C THR A 4 21.12 27.84 -33.22
N PHE A 5 22.20 27.49 -33.93
CA PHE A 5 23.19 26.53 -33.41
C PHE A 5 24.12 27.12 -32.34
N SER A 6 24.33 28.45 -32.32
CA SER A 6 25.23 29.09 -31.35
C SER A 6 24.66 29.06 -29.94
N LEU A 7 23.39 29.45 -29.76
CA LEU A 7 22.75 29.50 -28.45
C LEU A 7 22.64 28.13 -27.77
N VAL A 8 22.45 27.06 -28.56
CA VAL A 8 22.40 25.67 -28.06
C VAL A 8 23.79 25.16 -27.68
N GLN A 9 24.82 25.48 -28.47
CA GLN A 9 26.20 25.13 -28.11
C GLN A 9 26.70 25.92 -26.90
N ASP A 10 26.28 27.17 -26.76
CA ASP A 10 26.64 28.03 -25.64
C ASP A 10 25.96 27.56 -24.34
N ASN A 11 24.69 27.15 -24.41
CA ASN A 11 23.97 26.58 -23.25
C ASN A 11 24.50 25.19 -22.86
N LEU A 12 24.87 24.34 -23.82
CA LEU A 12 25.50 23.04 -23.54
C LEU A 12 26.89 23.23 -22.95
N ARG A 13 27.67 24.20 -23.46
CA ARG A 13 28.99 24.54 -22.92
C ARG A 13 28.90 25.06 -21.49
N ALA A 14 27.98 25.98 -21.20
CA ALA A 14 27.76 26.50 -19.85
C ALA A 14 27.31 25.40 -18.87
N SER A 15 26.51 24.44 -19.34
CA SER A 15 26.06 23.31 -18.51
C SER A 15 27.19 22.31 -18.21
N LEU A 16 28.10 22.09 -19.18
CA LEU A 16 29.28 21.24 -19.00
C LEU A 16 30.32 21.89 -18.07
N GLU A 17 30.52 23.21 -18.19
CA GLU A 17 31.40 23.98 -17.28
C GLU A 17 30.89 23.93 -15.83
N ALA A 18 29.58 24.03 -15.61
CA ALA A 18 28.98 23.89 -14.28
C ALA A 18 29.16 22.48 -13.68
N LEU A 19 29.05 21.44 -14.51
CA LEU A 19 29.27 20.04 -14.10
C LEU A 19 30.73 19.79 -13.68
N GLU A 20 31.68 20.39 -14.40
CA GLU A 20 33.10 20.20 -14.15
C GLU A 20 33.57 20.94 -12.87
N GLU A 21 32.97 22.09 -12.59
CA GLU A 21 33.18 22.83 -11.34
C GLU A 21 32.67 22.04 -10.12
N LEU A 22 31.52 21.36 -10.26
CA LEU A 22 30.95 20.47 -9.25
C LEU A 22 31.84 19.26 -8.96
N ARG A 23 32.39 18.65 -10.01
CA ARG A 23 33.28 17.50 -9.89
C ARG A 23 34.57 17.87 -9.14
N LYS A 24 35.15 19.04 -9.42
CA LYS A 24 36.31 19.56 -8.67
C LYS A 24 36.00 19.78 -7.19
N ASN A 25 34.80 20.25 -6.83
CA ASN A 25 34.40 20.42 -5.44
C ASN A 25 34.21 19.08 -4.72
N ALA A 26 33.64 18.07 -5.39
CA ALA A 26 33.49 16.72 -4.86
C ALA A 26 34.84 16.02 -4.64
N ASP A 27 35.75 16.13 -5.61
CA ASP A 27 37.09 15.56 -5.52
C ASP A 27 37.93 16.25 -4.43
N TYR A 28 37.78 17.57 -4.24
CA TYR A 28 38.43 18.30 -3.15
C TYR A 28 38.01 17.79 -1.76
N VAL A 29 36.72 17.47 -1.58
CA VAL A 29 36.19 16.90 -0.32
C VAL A 29 36.68 15.47 -0.12
N SER A 30 36.66 14.65 -1.19
CA SER A 30 37.09 13.26 -1.15
C SER A 30 38.59 13.10 -0.83
N THR A 31 39.45 13.90 -1.48
CA THR A 31 40.91 13.83 -1.29
C THR A 31 41.32 14.21 0.15
N LYS A 32 40.55 15.05 0.85
CA LYS A 32 40.80 15.37 2.27
C LYS A 32 40.37 14.28 3.26
N LEU A 33 39.51 13.35 2.84
CA LEU A 33 38.99 12.26 3.68
C LEU A 33 39.91 11.03 3.71
N GLU A 34 40.69 10.80 2.64
CA GLU A 34 41.54 9.61 2.52
C GLU A 34 42.89 9.71 3.24
N VAL A 35 43.39 10.92 3.52
CA VAL A 35 44.75 11.13 4.06
C VAL A 35 44.92 10.74 5.55
N LYS A 36 43.89 10.30 6.28
CA LYS A 36 44.03 9.94 7.72
C LYS A 36 43.29 8.68 8.16
N THR A 37 44.02 7.76 8.79
CA THR A 37 43.52 6.50 9.36
C THR A 37 42.99 6.67 10.81
N GLY A 38 41.82 6.07 11.06
CA GLY A 38 41.13 6.02 12.36
C GLY A 38 39.81 6.83 12.44
N LEU A 39 38.70 6.16 12.80
CA LEU A 39 37.31 6.66 12.73
C LEU A 39 37.06 7.98 13.50
N LYS A 40 37.62 8.13 14.71
CA LYS A 40 37.50 9.36 15.51
C LYS A 40 38.26 10.54 14.91
N ARG A 41 39.38 10.29 14.21
CA ARG A 41 40.16 11.34 13.53
C ARG A 41 39.53 11.72 12.18
N LYS A 42 38.85 10.80 11.50
CA LYS A 42 38.00 11.11 10.33
C LYS A 42 36.86 12.05 10.72
N LEU A 43 36.15 11.78 11.82
CA LEU A 43 35.08 12.65 12.32
C LEU A 43 35.58 14.04 12.76
N ALA A 44 36.76 14.13 13.39
CA ALA A 44 37.37 15.41 13.73
C ALA A 44 37.89 16.17 12.50
N ALA A 45 38.43 15.48 11.50
CA ALA A 45 38.85 16.08 10.23
C ALA A 45 37.64 16.60 9.44
N VAL A 46 36.53 15.83 9.40
CA VAL A 46 35.23 16.26 8.87
C VAL A 46 34.75 17.52 9.59
N LYS A 47 34.80 17.55 10.93
CA LYS A 47 34.42 18.73 11.73
C LYS A 47 35.32 19.95 11.51
N ILE A 48 36.61 19.76 11.19
CA ILE A 48 37.55 20.85 10.93
C ILE A 48 37.44 21.36 9.49
N VAL A 49 37.15 20.49 8.52
CA VAL A 49 36.88 20.87 7.13
C VAL A 49 35.54 21.60 7.04
N ILE A 50 34.49 21.07 7.67
CA ILE A 50 33.17 21.72 7.84
C ILE A 50 33.24 22.92 8.80
N GLY A 51 34.27 23.00 9.65
CA GLY A 51 34.45 24.09 10.60
C GLY A 51 35.14 25.32 10.01
N LYS A 52 35.82 25.20 8.86
CA LYS A 52 36.50 26.31 8.18
C LYS A 52 35.70 26.94 7.04
N GLU A 53 34.72 26.23 6.49
CA GLU A 53 33.67 26.81 5.65
C GLU A 53 32.32 26.39 6.23
N SER A 54 31.47 27.37 6.56
CA SER A 54 30.16 27.13 7.16
C SER A 54 29.38 26.05 6.40
N SER A 55 28.80 25.10 7.12
CA SER A 55 27.89 24.06 6.58
C SER A 55 26.84 24.64 5.63
N ASP A 56 26.39 25.88 5.89
CA ASP A 56 25.46 26.61 5.05
C ASP A 56 26.03 26.98 3.67
N GLY A 57 27.33 27.29 3.58
CA GLY A 57 27.98 27.63 2.31
C GLY A 57 28.13 26.43 1.38
N LEU A 58 28.44 25.25 1.93
CA LEU A 58 28.47 24.00 1.18
C LEU A 58 27.06 23.56 0.76
N THR A 59 26.07 23.75 1.62
CA THR A 59 24.67 23.40 1.34
C THR A 59 24.06 24.34 0.30
N THR A 60 24.37 25.65 0.37
CA THR A 60 23.97 26.64 -0.64
C THR A 60 24.62 26.35 -1.98
N ARG A 61 25.94 26.10 -2.03
CA ARG A 61 26.60 25.73 -3.29
C ARG A 61 26.07 24.42 -3.87
N LEU A 62 25.69 23.46 -3.02
CA LEU A 62 25.07 22.21 -3.45
C LEU A 62 23.63 22.43 -3.97
N ASN A 63 22.84 23.28 -3.33
CA ASN A 63 21.48 23.60 -3.77
C ASN A 63 21.44 24.48 -5.02
N GLU A 64 22.38 25.41 -5.17
CA GLU A 64 22.60 26.19 -6.38
C GLU A 64 23.05 25.29 -7.53
N ALA A 65 23.96 24.36 -7.25
CA ALA A 65 24.35 23.31 -8.20
C ALA A 65 23.18 22.43 -8.63
N ILE A 66 22.34 21.98 -7.70
CA ILE A 66 21.14 21.18 -7.99
C ILE A 66 20.14 21.99 -8.83
N SER A 67 19.92 23.27 -8.50
CA SER A 67 19.03 24.14 -9.28
C SER A 67 19.54 24.39 -10.69
N MET A 68 20.84 24.64 -10.84
CA MET A 68 21.46 24.77 -12.18
C MET A 68 21.38 23.44 -12.96
N LEU A 69 21.53 22.30 -12.29
CA LEU A 69 21.36 20.99 -12.91
C LEU A 69 19.91 20.76 -13.36
N CYS A 70 18.91 21.12 -12.56
CA CYS A 70 17.49 21.01 -12.92
C CYS A 70 17.12 21.92 -14.09
N LEU A 71 17.63 23.15 -14.12
CA LEU A 71 17.43 24.08 -15.24
C LEU A 71 18.15 23.59 -16.51
N ALA A 72 19.35 23.04 -16.37
CA ALA A 72 20.06 22.41 -17.48
C ALA A 72 19.30 21.18 -18.01
N VAL A 73 18.72 20.35 -17.14
CA VAL A 73 17.89 19.19 -17.53
C VAL A 73 16.58 19.63 -18.20
N GLN A 74 15.91 20.68 -17.73
CA GLN A 74 14.71 21.23 -18.39
C GLN A 74 15.03 21.87 -19.74
N ALA A 75 16.09 22.66 -19.83
CA ALA A 75 16.57 23.23 -21.09
C ALA A 75 17.00 22.12 -22.05
N TRP A 76 17.64 21.05 -21.54
CA TRP A 76 17.99 19.86 -22.31
C TRP A 76 16.75 19.08 -22.74
N HIS A 77 15.71 18.93 -21.92
CA HIS A 77 14.45 18.28 -22.30
C HIS A 77 13.65 19.09 -23.33
N MET A 78 13.62 20.42 -23.24
CA MET A 78 13.03 21.28 -24.26
C MET A 78 13.83 21.21 -25.56
N THR A 79 15.16 21.30 -25.47
CA THR A 79 16.05 21.21 -26.63
C THR A 79 15.98 19.83 -27.26
N ILE A 80 15.95 18.76 -26.47
CA ILE A 80 15.68 17.40 -26.93
C ILE A 80 14.32 17.37 -27.56
N SER A 81 13.22 17.77 -26.93
CA SER A 81 11.88 17.69 -27.54
C SER A 81 11.76 18.44 -28.88
N ILE A 82 12.44 19.59 -29.02
CA ILE A 82 12.55 20.36 -30.28
C ILE A 82 13.45 19.65 -31.29
N MET A 83 14.57 19.07 -30.84
CA MET A 83 15.50 18.31 -31.65
C MET A 83 15.07 16.85 -31.86
N THR A 84 14.09 16.31 -31.14
CA THR A 84 13.75 14.89 -31.05
C THR A 84 13.37 14.36 -32.43
N PRO A 85 12.63 15.07 -33.30
CA PRO A 85 12.42 14.62 -34.67
C PRO A 85 13.74 14.52 -35.48
N ASP A 86 14.65 15.49 -35.32
CA ASP A 86 15.94 15.55 -36.02
C ASP A 86 17.00 14.60 -35.41
N LEU A 87 16.97 14.37 -34.09
CA LEU A 87 17.78 13.42 -33.33
C LEU A 87 17.29 12.00 -33.57
N ILE A 88 15.98 11.74 -33.57
CA ILE A 88 15.41 10.45 -33.98
C ILE A 88 15.79 10.18 -35.43
N ALA A 89 15.65 11.16 -36.34
CA ALA A 89 16.07 10.99 -37.73
C ALA A 89 17.59 10.77 -37.86
N ALA A 90 18.43 11.54 -37.15
CA ALA A 90 19.89 11.44 -37.18
C ALA A 90 20.39 10.18 -36.48
N GLN A 91 19.73 9.70 -35.43
CA GLN A 91 20.11 8.55 -34.62
C GLN A 91 19.52 7.25 -35.19
N LEU A 92 18.37 7.27 -35.84
CA LEU A 92 17.99 6.20 -36.79
C LEU A 92 19.02 6.11 -37.89
N THR A 93 19.38 7.23 -38.53
CA THR A 93 20.36 7.23 -39.63
C THR A 93 21.74 6.78 -39.15
N LYS A 94 22.19 7.22 -37.98
CA LYS A 94 23.48 6.85 -37.37
C LYS A 94 23.49 5.41 -36.86
N THR A 95 22.46 4.94 -36.16
CA THR A 95 22.37 3.56 -35.67
C THR A 95 22.24 2.56 -36.83
N LEU A 96 21.50 2.93 -37.88
CA LEU A 96 21.44 2.17 -39.14
C LEU A 96 22.76 2.18 -39.93
N ASN A 97 23.60 3.21 -39.76
CA ASN A 97 24.94 3.28 -40.34
C ASN A 97 25.99 2.53 -39.50
N ASP A 98 25.94 2.65 -38.17
CA ASP A 98 26.89 2.09 -37.21
C ASP A 98 26.75 0.56 -37.10
N HIS A 99 25.52 0.03 -37.20
CA HIS A 99 25.28 -1.42 -37.17
C HIS A 99 25.54 -2.13 -38.50
N CYS A 100 25.96 -1.40 -39.55
CA CYS A 100 25.73 -1.89 -40.90
C CYS A 100 26.72 -1.45 -41.98
N GLY A 101 27.84 -0.81 -41.59
CA GLY A 101 28.91 -0.40 -42.50
C GLY A 101 28.53 0.80 -43.38
N SER A 102 29.41 1.79 -43.44
CA SER A 102 29.16 3.10 -44.07
C SER A 102 28.81 3.02 -45.57
N SER A 103 27.74 3.68 -46.00
CA SER A 103 27.69 4.29 -47.33
C SER A 103 26.96 5.65 -47.29
N LYS A 104 27.59 6.66 -47.90
CA LYS A 104 27.23 8.09 -47.88
C LYS A 104 25.87 8.35 -48.53
N PHE A 105 25.08 9.25 -47.95
CA PHE A 105 23.99 9.93 -48.65
C PHE A 105 24.14 11.45 -48.50
N GLU A 106 24.24 12.12 -49.64
CA GLU A 106 24.39 13.57 -49.82
C GLU A 106 23.05 14.19 -50.25
N LYS A 107 22.83 15.43 -49.77
CA LYS A 107 21.85 16.48 -50.17
C LYS A 107 20.49 16.54 -49.44
N GLN A 108 20.34 17.61 -48.64
CA GLN A 108 19.09 18.23 -48.22
C GLN A 108 18.63 19.29 -49.25
N PRO A 109 17.32 19.47 -49.51
CA PRO A 109 16.78 20.68 -50.12
C PRO A 109 16.47 21.75 -49.06
N GLN A 110 16.78 23.01 -49.38
CA GLN A 110 16.47 24.20 -48.57
C GLN A 110 15.01 24.65 -48.78
N ILE A 111 14.31 25.03 -47.71
CA ILE A 111 13.08 25.83 -47.76
C ILE A 111 13.24 27.01 -46.80
N GLU A 112 13.08 28.22 -47.32
CA GLU A 112 13.17 29.50 -46.62
C GLU A 112 11.90 29.78 -45.79
N ALA A 113 12.08 30.18 -44.53
CA ALA A 113 11.00 30.60 -43.64
C ALA A 113 10.68 32.10 -43.82
N GLN A 114 9.42 32.42 -44.13
CA GLN A 114 8.90 33.78 -44.05
C GLN A 114 8.53 34.12 -42.59
N LYS A 115 9.00 35.29 -42.13
CA LYS A 115 8.62 35.93 -40.86
C LYS A 115 7.35 36.77 -41.04
N GLN A 116 6.43 36.65 -40.09
CA GLN A 116 5.38 37.63 -39.70
C GLN A 116 4.76 37.07 -38.40
N ASP A 117 4.33 37.81 -37.39
CA ASP A 117 4.50 39.19 -36.94
C ASP A 117 4.04 39.17 -35.46
N GLU A 118 4.68 39.94 -34.59
CA GLU A 118 4.29 40.05 -33.17
C GLU A 118 3.14 41.04 -33.04
N SER A 119 1.97 40.64 -32.53
CA SER A 119 1.11 41.48 -31.67
C SER A 119 -0.21 40.81 -31.27
N ARG A 120 -0.64 41.13 -30.03
CA ARG A 120 -1.86 40.74 -29.29
C ARG A 120 -1.74 39.53 -28.39
N GLY A 121 -1.13 39.76 -27.23
CA GLY A 121 -1.43 38.98 -26.02
C GLY A 121 -2.71 39.52 -25.40
N ASP A 122 -3.84 38.87 -25.70
CA ASP A 122 -5.02 38.95 -24.84
C ASP A 122 -4.86 37.88 -23.75
N VAL A 123 -4.81 38.32 -22.49
CA VAL A 123 -4.81 37.44 -21.32
C VAL A 123 -6.20 36.84 -21.21
N ILE A 124 -6.34 35.57 -21.55
CA ILE A 124 -7.55 34.79 -21.25
C ILE A 124 -7.44 34.37 -19.78
N GLU A 125 -8.21 35.00 -18.90
CA GLU A 125 -8.43 34.52 -17.54
C GLU A 125 -9.06 33.12 -17.60
N ILE A 126 -8.39 32.14 -17.01
CA ILE A 126 -8.85 30.76 -16.94
C ILE A 126 -9.81 30.65 -15.75
N ASP A 127 -11.08 30.39 -16.06
CA ASP A 127 -12.11 30.06 -15.08
C ASP A 127 -11.82 28.67 -14.47
N GLU A 128 -11.27 28.66 -13.25
CA GLU A 128 -10.92 27.45 -12.49
C GLU A 128 -12.13 26.57 -12.16
N SER A 129 -13.37 27.06 -12.32
CA SER A 129 -14.58 26.27 -12.06
C SER A 129 -14.81 25.13 -13.07
N GLN A 130 -14.05 25.09 -14.17
CA GLN A 130 -14.11 23.99 -15.14
C GLN A 130 -13.20 22.79 -14.81
N LEU A 131 -12.30 22.89 -13.84
CA LEU A 131 -11.30 21.85 -13.53
C LEU A 131 -11.78 20.76 -12.55
N THR A 132 -12.97 20.90 -11.97
CA THR A 132 -13.53 19.91 -11.03
C THR A 132 -14.85 19.36 -11.52
N ARG A 133 -14.80 18.47 -12.52
CA ARG A 133 -15.86 17.49 -12.76
C ARG A 133 -15.27 16.10 -12.69
N ILE A 134 -15.67 15.36 -11.66
CA ILE A 134 -15.48 13.91 -11.56
C ILE A 134 -16.05 13.28 -12.84
N PRO A 135 -15.27 12.54 -13.64
CA PRO A 135 -15.78 11.92 -14.87
C PRO A 135 -16.86 10.88 -14.54
N LYS A 136 -18.04 11.02 -15.17
CA LYS A 136 -18.98 9.92 -15.36
C LYS A 136 -18.67 9.26 -16.71
N ASP A 137 -18.87 7.95 -16.75
CA ASP A 137 -18.79 7.07 -17.91
C ASP A 137 -19.19 7.74 -19.24
N ASN A 138 -18.44 7.36 -20.30
CA ASN A 138 -18.72 7.47 -21.74
C ASN A 138 -18.02 8.60 -22.51
N ALA A 139 -16.85 8.29 -23.08
CA ALA A 139 -16.45 8.96 -24.32
C ALA A 139 -17.43 8.61 -25.44
N LYS A 140 -18.08 9.62 -26.01
CA LYS A 140 -19.01 9.46 -27.13
C LYS A 140 -18.24 9.51 -28.45
N LEU A 141 -18.24 8.41 -29.20
CA LEU A 141 -17.86 8.42 -30.63
C LEU A 141 -18.89 9.27 -31.38
N ASN A 142 -18.55 10.52 -31.70
CA ASN A 142 -19.49 11.44 -32.34
C ASN A 142 -19.73 11.18 -33.83
N LYS A 143 -18.99 10.29 -34.50
CA LYS A 143 -19.29 9.85 -35.88
C LYS A 143 -19.05 8.36 -36.10
N LYS A 144 -20.09 7.65 -36.54
CA LYS A 144 -19.96 6.30 -37.11
C LYS A 144 -19.26 6.36 -38.47
N TYR A 145 -18.32 5.44 -38.63
CA TYR A 145 -17.48 5.21 -39.81
C TYR A 145 -18.30 4.95 -41.09
N SER A 146 -17.84 5.50 -42.22
CA SER A 146 -18.21 5.01 -43.56
C SER A 146 -16.93 4.84 -44.38
N ALA A 147 -16.73 3.64 -44.93
CA ALA A 147 -15.61 3.38 -45.82
C ALA A 147 -15.79 4.19 -47.11
N SER A 148 -14.81 5.03 -47.46
CA SER A 148 -14.80 5.83 -48.68
C SER A 148 -13.72 5.34 -49.64
N ARG A 149 -13.94 5.51 -50.95
CA ARG A 149 -12.94 5.27 -52.01
C ARG A 149 -11.73 6.23 -51.93
N PHE A 150 -11.83 7.28 -51.10
CA PHE A 150 -10.85 8.37 -50.98
C PHE A 150 -10.04 8.33 -49.67
N GLY A 151 -10.09 7.24 -48.90
CA GLY A 151 -9.39 7.08 -47.64
C GLY A 151 -10.35 6.94 -46.45
N ARG A 152 -9.81 6.81 -45.25
CA ARG A 152 -10.54 6.62 -44.00
C ARG A 152 -10.17 7.71 -43.02
N PHE A 153 -11.16 8.34 -42.42
CA PHE A 153 -10.96 9.32 -41.35
C PHE A 153 -11.81 8.95 -40.13
N THR A 154 -11.23 9.01 -38.94
CA THR A 154 -11.93 8.81 -37.67
C THR A 154 -11.46 9.84 -36.66
N MET A 155 -12.33 10.23 -35.73
CA MET A 155 -11.98 11.14 -34.65
C MET A 155 -12.76 10.79 -33.39
N ALA A 156 -12.07 10.66 -32.27
CA ALA A 156 -12.64 10.54 -30.94
C ALA A 156 -12.39 11.81 -30.15
N TYR A 157 -13.34 12.15 -29.28
CA TYR A 157 -13.29 13.29 -28.40
C TYR A 157 -13.78 12.87 -27.01
N ALA A 158 -12.97 13.11 -25.98
CA ALA A 158 -13.32 12.89 -24.60
C ALA A 158 -14.04 14.14 -24.06
N THR A 159 -15.33 14.02 -23.77
CA THR A 159 -16.15 15.14 -23.29
C THR A 159 -15.79 15.62 -21.89
N THR A 160 -15.03 14.84 -21.14
CA THR A 160 -14.62 15.11 -19.75
C THR A 160 -13.30 15.88 -19.67
N THR A 161 -12.33 15.54 -20.52
CA THR A 161 -10.99 16.16 -20.51
C THR A 161 -10.75 17.10 -21.68
N GLY A 162 -11.62 17.12 -22.69
CA GLY A 162 -11.41 17.83 -23.95
C GLY A 162 -10.33 17.22 -24.85
N ALA A 163 -9.72 16.10 -24.43
CA ALA A 163 -8.75 15.36 -25.23
C ALA A 163 -9.39 14.86 -26.53
N TRP A 164 -8.63 14.89 -27.61
CA TRP A 164 -9.10 14.41 -28.90
C TRP A 164 -8.02 13.66 -29.66
N GLN A 165 -8.45 12.75 -30.51
CA GLN A 165 -7.55 11.94 -31.33
C GLN A 165 -8.19 11.68 -32.68
N ALA A 166 -7.43 11.90 -33.75
CA ALA A 166 -7.86 11.78 -35.12
C ALA A 166 -6.92 10.87 -35.91
N TYR A 167 -7.47 10.04 -36.78
CA TYR A 167 -6.72 9.20 -37.71
C TYR A 167 -7.15 9.48 -39.14
N LEU A 168 -6.16 9.54 -40.03
CA LEU A 168 -6.34 9.65 -41.46
C LEU A 168 -5.54 8.53 -42.15
N GLN A 169 -6.21 7.64 -42.85
CA GLN A 169 -5.59 6.66 -43.74
C GLN A 169 -5.91 7.02 -45.19
N LEU A 170 -4.89 7.14 -46.02
CA LEU A 170 -5.07 7.35 -47.46
C LEU A 170 -5.60 6.06 -48.13
N PRO A 171 -6.13 6.11 -49.36
CA PRO A 171 -6.46 4.91 -50.10
C PRO A 171 -5.24 3.98 -50.19
N SER A 172 -5.44 2.67 -50.05
CA SER A 172 -4.35 1.69 -50.02
C SER A 172 -3.51 1.65 -51.30
N TRP A 173 -4.06 2.11 -52.43
CA TRP A 173 -3.33 2.26 -53.70
C TRP A 173 -2.42 3.50 -53.74
N LEU A 174 -2.63 4.46 -52.84
CA LEU A 174 -1.83 5.68 -52.71
C LEU A 174 -0.79 5.55 -51.60
N SER A 175 -1.19 5.03 -50.43
CA SER A 175 -0.29 4.81 -49.29
C SER A 175 -0.95 3.87 -48.26
N SER A 176 -0.16 2.98 -47.66
CA SER A 176 -0.57 2.17 -46.51
C SER A 176 -0.41 2.89 -45.17
N SER A 177 0.09 4.14 -45.18
CA SER A 177 0.37 4.92 -43.99
C SER A 177 -0.90 5.50 -43.36
N VAL A 178 -0.92 5.49 -42.04
CA VAL A 178 -1.92 6.09 -41.18
C VAL A 178 -1.27 7.27 -40.47
N TYR A 179 -1.93 8.41 -40.56
CA TYR A 179 -1.57 9.63 -39.87
C TYR A 179 -2.45 9.78 -38.64
N GLU A 180 -1.82 9.83 -37.48
CA GLU A 180 -2.48 9.94 -36.18
C GLU A 180 -2.12 11.30 -35.56
N LEU A 181 -3.14 12.05 -35.15
CA LEU A 181 -3.00 13.24 -34.33
C LEU A 181 -3.70 13.01 -33.00
N GLN A 182 -3.03 13.35 -31.91
CA GLN A 182 -3.58 13.25 -30.55
C GLN A 182 -3.33 14.56 -29.80
N SER A 183 -4.30 14.94 -28.97
CA SER A 183 -4.24 16.09 -28.07
C SER A 183 -4.60 15.64 -26.66
N THR A 184 -3.69 15.85 -25.71
CA THR A 184 -3.88 15.52 -24.29
C THR A 184 -3.68 16.75 -23.40
N PRO A 185 -4.58 17.02 -22.45
CA PRO A 185 -4.39 18.09 -21.48
C PRO A 185 -3.35 17.66 -20.43
N THR A 186 -2.51 18.60 -20.00
CA THR A 186 -1.50 18.46 -18.95
C THR A 186 -1.65 19.59 -17.93
N GLY A 187 -0.99 19.46 -16.77
CA GLY A 187 -1.12 20.43 -15.66
C GLY A 187 -0.74 21.88 -15.98
N TYR A 188 -0.09 22.16 -17.12
CA TYR A 188 0.28 23.50 -17.55
C TYR A 188 -0.06 23.81 -19.03
N GLY A 189 -0.91 23.01 -19.70
CA GLY A 189 -1.30 23.26 -21.10
C GLY A 189 -1.72 22.02 -21.89
N TRP A 190 -1.61 22.06 -23.21
CA TRP A 190 -1.92 20.94 -24.12
C TRP A 190 -0.65 20.34 -24.72
N THR A 191 -0.60 19.01 -24.78
CA THR A 191 0.41 18.28 -25.54
C THR A 191 -0.23 17.74 -26.81
N TYR A 192 0.43 17.96 -27.95
CA TYR A 192 0.01 17.44 -29.25
C TYR A 192 1.02 16.41 -29.75
N ASN A 193 0.54 15.22 -30.08
CA ASN A 193 1.35 14.15 -30.65
C ASN A 193 0.93 13.89 -32.10
N PHE A 194 1.91 13.81 -33.00
CA PHE A 194 1.71 13.43 -34.40
C PHE A 194 2.51 12.17 -34.71
N ARG A 195 1.84 11.15 -35.26
CA ARG A 195 2.44 9.86 -35.59
C ARG A 195 2.09 9.42 -37.00
N VAL A 196 3.04 8.72 -37.62
CA VAL A 196 2.86 8.07 -38.92
C VAL A 196 3.34 6.63 -38.82
N TYR A 197 2.46 5.68 -39.14
CA TYR A 197 2.79 4.24 -39.16
C TYR A 197 2.10 3.55 -40.34
N ASN A 198 2.56 2.36 -40.73
CA ASN A 198 1.88 1.58 -41.77
C ASN A 198 1.04 0.47 -41.15
N VAL A 199 -0.04 0.11 -41.85
CA VAL A 199 -0.78 -1.12 -41.55
C VAL A 199 -0.20 -2.25 -42.39
N VAL A 200 0.37 -3.25 -41.72
CA VAL A 200 1.01 -4.43 -42.34
C VAL A 200 0.18 -5.69 -42.07
N PRO A 201 0.02 -6.61 -43.03
CA PRO A 201 -0.66 -7.89 -42.76
C PRO A 201 0.07 -8.73 -41.72
N TYR A 202 -0.63 -9.58 -40.99
CA TYR A 202 -0.01 -10.53 -40.05
C TYR A 202 1.06 -11.44 -40.72
N GLN A 203 0.86 -11.75 -42.01
CA GLN A 203 1.78 -12.55 -42.83
C GLN A 203 2.97 -11.74 -43.39
N SER A 204 3.13 -10.48 -43.00
CA SER A 204 4.23 -9.63 -43.46
C SER A 204 5.59 -10.13 -42.99
N ASP A 205 6.61 -9.91 -43.81
CA ASP A 205 8.00 -10.33 -43.55
C ASP A 205 8.52 -9.80 -42.20
N ILE A 206 8.12 -8.59 -41.79
CA ILE A 206 8.49 -8.01 -40.49
C ILE A 206 7.90 -8.78 -39.31
N ILE A 207 6.59 -9.10 -39.32
CA ILE A 207 5.96 -9.84 -38.23
C ILE A 207 6.47 -11.27 -38.17
N GLN A 208 6.67 -11.93 -39.32
CA GLN A 208 7.21 -13.30 -39.36
C GLN A 208 8.65 -13.36 -38.83
N ARG A 209 9.52 -12.40 -39.18
CA ARG A 209 10.87 -12.32 -38.61
C ARG A 209 10.87 -12.03 -37.12
N ILE A 210 9.95 -11.18 -36.65
CA ILE A 210 9.76 -10.93 -35.21
C ILE A 210 9.37 -12.20 -34.49
N LEU A 211 8.42 -12.98 -35.00
CA LEU A 211 7.98 -14.24 -34.38
C LEU A 211 9.08 -15.30 -34.37
N ASN A 212 9.90 -15.35 -35.42
CA ASN A 212 11.04 -16.27 -35.54
C ASN A 212 12.28 -15.83 -34.73
N GLY A 213 12.22 -14.70 -34.02
CA GLY A 213 13.36 -14.18 -33.25
C GLY A 213 14.52 -13.65 -34.10
N ASP A 214 14.31 -13.41 -35.40
CA ASP A 214 15.34 -12.93 -36.33
C ASP A 214 15.57 -11.41 -36.18
N ARG A 215 16.28 -11.03 -35.12
CA ARG A 215 16.64 -9.62 -34.84
C ARG A 215 17.42 -8.98 -35.98
N ALA A 216 18.30 -9.72 -36.64
CA ALA A 216 19.14 -9.19 -37.71
C ALA A 216 18.29 -8.84 -38.95
N GLY A 217 17.38 -9.73 -39.35
CA GLY A 217 16.47 -9.46 -40.45
C GLY A 217 15.41 -8.39 -40.13
N VAL A 218 15.00 -8.24 -38.86
CA VAL A 218 14.17 -7.10 -38.41
C VAL A 218 14.91 -5.78 -38.59
N LEU A 219 16.18 -5.69 -38.15
CA LEU A 219 17.02 -4.51 -38.35
C LEU A 219 17.26 -4.21 -39.84
N GLU A 220 17.45 -5.23 -40.66
CA GLU A 220 17.61 -5.09 -42.11
C GLU A 220 16.36 -4.47 -42.76
N LEU A 221 15.17 -4.90 -42.35
CA LEU A 221 13.91 -4.34 -42.85
C LEU A 221 13.74 -2.87 -42.47
N PHE A 222 14.11 -2.48 -41.25
CA PHE A 222 14.12 -1.08 -40.83
C PHE A 222 15.16 -0.26 -41.61
N LYS A 223 16.36 -0.81 -41.83
CA LYS A 223 17.43 -0.16 -42.60
C LYS A 223 17.00 0.15 -44.03
N ASN A 224 16.39 -0.83 -44.68
CA ASN A 224 15.96 -0.73 -46.07
C ASN A 224 14.61 0.01 -46.23
N ARG A 225 14.07 0.58 -45.14
CA ARG A 225 12.75 1.24 -45.08
C ARG A 225 11.62 0.37 -45.63
N LYS A 226 11.76 -0.95 -45.51
CA LYS A 226 10.74 -1.94 -45.88
C LYS A 226 9.72 -2.16 -44.75
N ALA A 227 10.06 -1.76 -43.53
CA ALA A 227 9.18 -1.71 -42.37
C ALA A 227 9.54 -0.51 -41.49
N SER A 228 8.60 -0.07 -40.65
CA SER A 228 8.80 0.94 -39.60
C SER A 228 8.66 0.28 -38.22
N PRO A 229 9.44 0.70 -37.20
CA PRO A 229 9.25 0.24 -35.82
C PRO A 229 7.82 0.44 -35.31
N PHE A 230 7.12 1.45 -35.82
CA PHE A 230 5.75 1.81 -35.42
C PHE A 230 4.66 1.07 -36.21
N ASP A 231 5.02 0.19 -37.15
CA ASP A 231 4.04 -0.55 -37.95
C ASP A 231 3.08 -1.36 -37.06
N LYS A 232 1.83 -1.43 -37.51
CA LYS A 232 0.77 -2.16 -36.81
C LYS A 232 0.12 -3.17 -37.72
N ASP A 233 -0.37 -4.26 -37.14
CA ASP A 233 -1.12 -5.24 -37.90
C ASP A 233 -2.55 -4.75 -38.25
N GLU A 234 -3.27 -5.53 -39.05
CA GLU A 234 -4.66 -5.29 -39.44
C GLU A 234 -5.66 -5.26 -38.25
N TYR A 235 -5.26 -5.74 -37.08
CA TYR A 235 -6.03 -5.73 -35.83
C TYR A 235 -5.61 -4.60 -34.87
N GLY A 236 -4.58 -3.82 -35.21
CA GLY A 236 -4.03 -2.73 -34.41
C GLY A 236 -2.96 -3.16 -33.40
N HIS A 237 -2.40 -4.37 -33.50
CA HIS A 237 -1.27 -4.80 -32.68
C HIS A 237 0.05 -4.19 -33.18
N SER A 238 0.84 -3.63 -32.26
CA SER A 238 2.18 -3.12 -32.57
C SER A 238 3.20 -4.25 -32.83
N LEU A 239 4.34 -3.92 -33.44
CA LEU A 239 5.46 -4.85 -33.54
C LEU A 239 5.96 -5.31 -32.15
N LEU A 240 5.86 -4.44 -31.13
CA LEU A 240 6.23 -4.77 -29.74
C LEU A 240 5.30 -5.83 -29.14
N TYR A 241 4.00 -5.76 -29.44
CA TYR A 241 3.03 -6.81 -29.05
C TYR A 241 3.44 -8.18 -29.58
N TRP A 242 3.83 -8.26 -30.86
CA TRP A 242 4.23 -9.51 -31.49
C TRP A 242 5.58 -10.01 -30.97
N ALA A 243 6.53 -9.11 -30.71
CA ALA A 243 7.81 -9.47 -30.10
C ALA A 243 7.62 -10.03 -28.69
N ALA A 244 6.76 -9.41 -27.89
CA ALA A 244 6.50 -9.83 -26.51
C ALA A 244 5.67 -11.12 -26.45
N THR A 245 4.68 -11.29 -27.33
CA THR A 245 3.89 -12.53 -27.44
C THR A 245 4.75 -13.70 -27.95
N GLY A 246 5.68 -13.43 -28.87
CA GLY A 246 6.65 -14.40 -29.37
C GLY A 246 7.82 -14.69 -28.44
N LYS A 247 7.87 -14.08 -27.24
CA LYS A 247 8.96 -14.20 -26.26
C LYS A 247 10.35 -13.79 -26.81
N ASN A 248 10.38 -12.88 -27.79
CA ASN A 248 11.61 -12.45 -28.46
C ASN A 248 12.18 -11.18 -27.81
N PHE A 249 12.82 -11.36 -26.66
CA PHE A 249 13.28 -10.28 -25.77
C PHE A 249 14.26 -9.30 -26.42
N ASP A 250 15.21 -9.79 -27.22
CA ASP A 250 16.19 -8.95 -27.89
C ASP A 250 15.54 -8.00 -28.93
N ILE A 251 14.36 -8.38 -29.43
CA ILE A 251 13.54 -7.57 -30.33
C ILE A 251 12.64 -6.62 -29.52
N CYS A 252 12.09 -7.04 -28.37
CA CYS A 252 11.38 -6.14 -27.46
C CYS A 252 12.27 -4.98 -27.00
N GLN A 253 13.49 -5.29 -26.57
CA GLN A 253 14.48 -4.28 -26.15
C GLN A 253 14.83 -3.35 -27.32
N LEU A 254 15.03 -3.91 -28.52
CA LEU A 254 15.25 -3.12 -29.72
C LEU A 254 14.08 -2.17 -29.99
N LEU A 255 12.84 -2.64 -29.98
CA LEU A 255 11.66 -1.83 -30.28
C LEU A 255 11.40 -0.76 -29.21
N LEU A 256 11.57 -1.08 -27.93
CA LEU A 256 11.49 -0.12 -26.83
C LEU A 256 12.58 0.95 -26.96
N SER A 257 13.82 0.56 -27.27
CA SER A 257 14.92 1.50 -27.50
C SER A 257 14.68 2.43 -28.71
N LEU A 258 13.80 2.02 -29.64
CA LEU A 258 13.36 2.81 -30.80
C LEU A 258 12.13 3.68 -30.51
N GLY A 259 11.66 3.75 -29.25
CA GLY A 259 10.64 4.69 -28.80
C GLY A 259 9.21 4.15 -28.72
N LEU A 260 9.00 2.82 -28.71
CA LEU A 260 7.66 2.22 -28.65
C LEU A 260 7.00 2.18 -27.25
N HIS A 261 7.48 2.95 -26.27
CA HIS A 261 6.95 2.97 -24.89
C HIS A 261 5.44 3.25 -24.83
N GLU A 262 4.93 4.15 -25.66
CA GLU A 262 3.49 4.48 -25.67
C GLU A 262 2.58 3.39 -26.27
N ALA A 263 3.15 2.41 -27.00
CA ALA A 263 2.39 1.28 -27.53
C ALA A 263 1.83 0.37 -26.40
N LEU A 264 2.35 0.49 -25.17
CA LEU A 264 1.86 -0.18 -23.97
C LEU A 264 0.46 0.29 -23.54
N LEU A 265 0.06 1.49 -23.96
CA LEU A 265 -1.20 2.13 -23.54
C LEU A 265 -2.37 1.85 -24.51
N GLU A 266 -2.13 1.21 -25.65
CA GLU A 266 -3.08 1.08 -26.75
C GLU A 266 -4.17 -0.01 -26.54
N LYS A 267 -5.35 0.16 -27.17
CA LYS A 267 -6.46 -0.80 -27.14
C LYS A 267 -6.57 -1.55 -28.47
N VAL A 268 -6.48 -2.87 -28.42
CA VAL A 268 -6.70 -3.76 -29.58
C VAL A 268 -8.18 -3.81 -29.94
N GLY A 269 -8.53 -3.58 -31.20
CA GLY A 269 -9.92 -3.69 -31.67
C GLY A 269 -10.38 -5.14 -31.85
N LYS A 270 -11.68 -5.40 -31.64
CA LYS A 270 -12.28 -6.75 -31.70
C LYS A 270 -12.42 -7.33 -33.12
N THR A 271 -12.27 -6.53 -34.17
CA THR A 271 -12.39 -6.96 -35.59
C THR A 271 -11.38 -6.22 -36.47
N ALA A 272 -10.90 -6.82 -37.56
CA ALA A 272 -9.92 -6.22 -38.48
C ALA A 272 -10.37 -4.87 -39.09
N GLN A 273 -11.69 -4.63 -39.20
CA GLN A 273 -12.24 -3.36 -39.67
C GLN A 273 -12.29 -2.27 -38.57
N ALA A 274 -12.29 -2.68 -37.30
CA ALA A 274 -12.29 -1.78 -36.15
C ALA A 274 -10.89 -1.60 -35.53
N GLY A 275 -9.93 -2.49 -35.75
CA GLY A 275 -8.65 -2.53 -35.04
C GLY A 275 -7.64 -1.45 -35.42
N ALA A 276 -7.26 -1.35 -36.69
CA ALA A 276 -6.16 -0.48 -37.11
C ALA A 276 -6.49 1.05 -37.08
N LEU A 277 -7.77 1.42 -36.95
CA LEU A 277 -8.27 2.81 -37.00
C LEU A 277 -9.33 3.14 -35.93
N ALA A 278 -9.53 2.32 -34.90
CA ALA A 278 -10.34 2.75 -33.76
C ALA A 278 -9.49 3.60 -32.81
N PRO A 279 -9.91 4.82 -32.46
CA PRO A 279 -9.19 5.61 -31.47
C PRO A 279 -9.21 4.91 -30.10
N PRO A 280 -8.05 4.70 -29.45
CA PRO A 280 -8.00 4.40 -28.04
C PRO A 280 -8.40 5.67 -27.29
N VAL A 281 -9.62 5.73 -26.76
CA VAL A 281 -9.98 6.79 -25.82
C VAL A 281 -9.15 6.59 -24.56
N TYR A 282 -8.38 7.62 -24.17
CA TYR A 282 -7.73 7.68 -22.85
C TYR A 282 -8.78 7.47 -21.75
N ASP A 283 -8.61 6.38 -20.99
CA ASP A 283 -9.45 5.98 -19.88
C ASP A 283 -8.61 6.01 -18.59
N PRO A 284 -8.74 7.07 -17.76
CA PRO A 284 -7.94 7.22 -16.55
C PRO A 284 -8.26 6.18 -15.46
N ASP A 285 -9.38 5.44 -15.56
CA ASP A 285 -9.84 4.47 -14.56
C ASP A 285 -9.60 3.00 -14.98
N ARG A 286 -8.76 2.77 -15.99
CA ARG A 286 -8.52 1.44 -16.53
C ARG A 286 -7.78 0.54 -15.54
N GLN A 287 -8.49 -0.41 -14.94
CA GLN A 287 -7.89 -1.68 -14.52
C GLN A 287 -7.52 -2.46 -15.79
N HIS A 288 -6.22 -2.58 -16.09
CA HIS A 288 -5.76 -3.40 -17.20
C HIS A 288 -6.18 -4.86 -16.97
N PRO A 289 -7.09 -5.45 -17.77
CA PRO A 289 -7.22 -6.90 -17.74
C PRO A 289 -5.89 -7.46 -18.24
N GLU A 290 -5.23 -8.18 -17.33
CA GLU A 290 -3.87 -8.70 -17.41
C GLU A 290 -3.57 -9.32 -18.78
N LYS A 291 -2.84 -8.60 -19.63
CA LYS A 291 -2.16 -9.24 -20.77
C LYS A 291 -0.70 -9.42 -20.39
N ILE A 292 -0.25 -10.67 -20.34
CA ILE A 292 1.11 -11.11 -19.97
C ILE A 292 2.20 -10.23 -20.61
N TRP A 293 2.03 -9.84 -21.88
CA TRP A 293 3.01 -9.02 -22.60
C TRP A 293 3.20 -7.59 -22.04
N LEU A 294 2.17 -6.97 -21.43
CA LEU A 294 2.27 -5.65 -20.79
C LEU A 294 3.07 -5.73 -19.49
N LYS A 295 2.78 -6.76 -18.66
CA LYS A 295 3.53 -7.03 -17.42
C LYS A 295 5.01 -7.28 -17.69
N ILE A 296 5.30 -8.02 -18.77
CA ILE A 296 6.67 -8.26 -19.23
C ILE A 296 7.35 -6.92 -19.58
N ALA A 297 6.73 -6.10 -20.43
CA ALA A 297 7.32 -4.83 -20.87
C ALA A 297 7.49 -3.79 -19.75
N ASP A 298 6.52 -3.67 -18.83
CA ASP A 298 6.60 -2.79 -17.67
C ASP A 298 7.76 -3.19 -16.73
N LEU A 299 7.98 -4.50 -16.56
CA LEU A 299 9.11 -4.96 -15.75
C LEU A 299 10.46 -4.59 -16.40
N PHE A 300 10.60 -4.74 -17.72
CA PHE A 300 11.81 -4.33 -18.44
C PHE A 300 12.09 -2.83 -18.26
N GLN A 301 11.04 -2.01 -18.32
CA GLN A 301 11.14 -0.58 -18.07
C GLN A 301 11.58 -0.29 -16.62
N SER A 302 10.94 -0.92 -15.64
CA SER A 302 11.27 -0.74 -14.21
C SER A 302 12.71 -1.13 -13.86
N TYR A 303 13.30 -2.10 -14.57
CA TYR A 303 14.70 -2.48 -14.39
C TYR A 303 15.67 -1.46 -14.97
N MET A 304 15.34 -0.89 -16.14
CA MET A 304 16.16 0.17 -16.75
C MET A 304 16.13 1.45 -15.92
N ASP A 305 15.00 1.74 -15.28
CA ASP A 305 14.79 2.95 -14.47
C ASP A 305 15.39 2.83 -13.06
N GLU A 306 15.32 1.65 -12.42
CA GLU A 306 15.78 1.42 -11.04
C GLU A 306 16.57 0.11 -10.88
N PRO A 307 17.90 0.11 -11.14
CA PRO A 307 18.70 -1.10 -11.08
C PRO A 307 19.04 -1.60 -9.65
N GLU A 308 18.76 -0.83 -8.59
CA GLU A 308 19.33 -1.06 -7.24
C GLU A 308 18.41 -1.78 -6.22
N THR A 309 17.13 -2.05 -6.52
CA THR A 309 16.21 -2.79 -5.61
C THR A 309 16.54 -4.28 -5.47
N SER A 310 15.96 -5.00 -4.48
CA SER A 310 16.17 -6.45 -4.27
C SER A 310 15.86 -7.25 -5.54
N MET A 311 16.92 -7.56 -6.26
CA MET A 311 16.90 -8.22 -7.57
C MET A 311 16.27 -9.62 -7.51
N VAL A 312 16.37 -10.27 -6.35
CA VAL A 312 15.81 -11.60 -6.11
C VAL A 312 14.29 -11.55 -5.94
N LEU A 313 13.76 -10.56 -5.21
CA LEU A 313 12.32 -10.37 -5.08
C LEU A 313 11.69 -10.06 -6.45
N ARG A 314 12.30 -9.15 -7.23
CA ARG A 314 11.82 -8.84 -8.60
C ARG A 314 11.82 -10.06 -9.54
N MET A 315 12.80 -10.96 -9.41
CA MET A 315 12.85 -12.20 -10.18
C MET A 315 11.64 -13.12 -9.89
N PHE A 316 11.24 -13.23 -8.62
CA PHE A 316 10.08 -14.04 -8.23
C PHE A 316 8.74 -13.33 -8.40
N ASP A 317 8.69 -11.99 -8.26
CA ASP A 317 7.55 -11.17 -8.64
C ASP A 317 7.26 -11.29 -10.15
N TYR A 318 8.32 -11.34 -10.97
CA TYR A 318 8.22 -11.59 -12.41
C TYR A 318 7.66 -12.99 -12.72
N HIS A 319 8.24 -14.01 -12.09
CA HIS A 319 7.79 -15.40 -12.21
C HIS A 319 6.32 -15.56 -11.81
N ASN A 320 5.89 -14.87 -10.76
CA ASN A 320 4.49 -14.85 -10.33
C ASN A 320 3.56 -14.11 -11.32
N SER A 321 4.07 -13.08 -12.02
CA SER A 321 3.27 -12.17 -12.84
C SER A 321 3.09 -12.61 -14.31
N CYS A 322 4.01 -13.40 -14.87
CA CYS A 322 4.16 -13.57 -16.34
C CYS A 322 3.84 -14.97 -16.90
N ASP A 323 3.08 -15.80 -16.17
CA ASP A 323 2.74 -17.19 -16.50
C ASP A 323 3.86 -18.22 -16.19
N TYR A 324 3.43 -19.45 -15.90
CA TYR A 324 4.01 -20.35 -14.91
C TYR A 324 5.04 -21.33 -15.47
N GLY A 325 6.31 -20.92 -15.57
CA GLY A 325 7.40 -21.83 -15.92
C GLY A 325 8.75 -21.35 -15.40
N ASP A 326 9.50 -22.27 -14.79
CA ASP A 326 10.80 -21.97 -14.16
C ASP A 326 11.87 -21.43 -15.14
N GLU A 327 11.64 -21.58 -16.44
CA GLU A 327 12.48 -21.00 -17.49
C GLU A 327 12.64 -19.48 -17.33
N TYR A 328 11.62 -18.77 -16.85
CA TYR A 328 11.70 -17.32 -16.66
C TYR A 328 12.59 -16.92 -15.50
N VAL A 329 12.68 -17.72 -14.44
CA VAL A 329 13.66 -17.52 -13.37
C VAL A 329 15.07 -17.60 -13.96
N ARG A 330 15.32 -18.59 -14.83
CA ARG A 330 16.62 -18.77 -15.49
C ARG A 330 16.91 -17.65 -16.50
N ILE A 331 15.94 -17.26 -17.34
CA ILE A 331 16.09 -16.18 -18.32
C ILE A 331 16.33 -14.85 -17.61
N PHE A 332 15.55 -14.55 -16.57
CA PHE A 332 15.69 -13.31 -15.81
C PHE A 332 17.08 -13.24 -15.16
N GLN A 333 17.49 -14.31 -14.48
CA GLN A 333 18.80 -14.39 -13.86
C GLN A 333 19.94 -14.26 -14.89
N GLN A 334 19.88 -14.96 -16.02
CA GLN A 334 20.93 -14.88 -17.05
C GLN A 334 21.04 -13.50 -17.70
N ARG A 335 19.91 -12.83 -17.92
CA ARG A 335 19.87 -11.56 -18.67
C ARG A 335 20.08 -10.34 -17.78
N PHE A 336 19.55 -10.36 -16.55
CA PHE A 336 19.57 -9.20 -15.66
C PHE A 336 20.53 -9.36 -14.47
N LEU A 337 20.98 -10.59 -14.18
CA LEU A 337 21.91 -10.91 -13.09
C LEU A 337 23.16 -11.65 -13.60
N PRO A 338 23.92 -11.09 -14.56
CA PRO A 338 25.04 -11.78 -15.19
C PRO A 338 26.14 -12.20 -14.20
N ASN A 339 26.24 -11.52 -13.05
CA ASN A 339 27.18 -11.83 -11.95
C ASN A 339 26.56 -12.59 -10.78
N PHE A 340 25.35 -13.16 -10.93
CA PHE A 340 24.60 -13.80 -9.84
C PHE A 340 25.42 -14.80 -9.02
N TYR A 341 26.16 -15.69 -9.67
CA TYR A 341 27.00 -16.69 -8.98
C TYR A 341 28.28 -16.13 -8.35
N ASN A 342 28.74 -14.98 -8.84
CA ASN A 342 29.91 -14.28 -8.29
C ASN A 342 29.53 -13.37 -7.11
N GLY A 343 28.22 -13.19 -6.88
CA GLY A 343 27.70 -12.39 -5.78
C GLY A 343 27.70 -13.13 -4.42
N PRO A 344 27.37 -12.40 -3.35
CA PRO A 344 27.24 -12.97 -2.00
C PRO A 344 26.32 -14.20 -1.97
N LEU A 345 26.76 -15.27 -1.30
CA LEU A 345 26.00 -16.51 -1.16
C LEU A 345 24.62 -16.27 -0.55
N ILE A 346 24.49 -15.32 0.38
CA ILE A 346 23.21 -14.98 1.05
C ILE A 346 22.07 -14.66 0.08
N HIS A 347 22.32 -13.95 -1.02
CA HIS A 347 21.28 -13.63 -2.01
C HIS A 347 20.84 -14.87 -2.80
N ARG A 348 21.75 -15.82 -3.00
CA ARG A 348 21.44 -17.11 -3.63
C ARG A 348 20.65 -18.02 -2.70
N LEU A 349 20.97 -18.00 -1.40
CA LEU A 349 20.21 -18.70 -0.37
C LEU A 349 18.79 -18.13 -0.22
N GLU A 350 18.67 -16.81 -0.22
CA GLU A 350 17.38 -16.13 -0.28
C GLU A 350 16.61 -16.55 -1.54
N ALA A 351 17.22 -16.47 -2.73
CA ALA A 351 16.58 -16.93 -3.97
C ALA A 351 16.12 -18.38 -3.91
N PHE A 352 16.91 -19.29 -3.32
CA PHE A 352 16.50 -20.67 -3.10
C PHE A 352 15.29 -20.76 -2.17
N ARG A 353 15.31 -20.04 -1.04
CA ARG A 353 14.17 -20.01 -0.09
C ARG A 353 12.90 -19.52 -0.75
N LEU A 354 12.95 -18.55 -1.65
CA LEU A 354 11.77 -18.04 -2.34
C LEU A 354 11.34 -19.03 -3.44
N GLY A 355 12.31 -19.62 -4.14
CA GLY A 355 12.07 -20.69 -5.11
C GLY A 355 11.47 -21.96 -4.50
N SER A 356 11.73 -22.26 -3.23
CA SER A 356 11.12 -23.40 -2.54
C SER A 356 9.60 -23.27 -2.45
N PHE A 357 9.07 -22.04 -2.47
CA PHE A 357 7.63 -21.80 -2.53
C PHE A 357 7.11 -21.83 -3.99
N HIS A 358 7.80 -21.20 -4.94
CA HIS A 358 7.22 -20.88 -6.26
C HIS A 358 7.71 -21.70 -7.45
N CYS A 359 8.85 -22.39 -7.37
CA CYS A 359 9.39 -23.13 -8.51
C CYS A 359 8.63 -24.45 -8.75
N GLN A 360 8.47 -24.79 -10.02
CA GLN A 360 7.81 -26.02 -10.49
C GLN A 360 8.77 -27.20 -10.62
N GLU A 361 10.00 -26.95 -11.04
CA GLU A 361 10.99 -28.01 -11.25
C GLU A 361 11.91 -28.10 -10.04
N SER A 362 12.18 -29.33 -9.59
CA SER A 362 13.11 -29.59 -8.50
C SER A 362 14.57 -29.23 -8.82
N THR A 363 14.88 -28.99 -10.10
CA THR A 363 16.22 -28.60 -10.60
C THR A 363 16.45 -27.09 -10.55
N THR A 364 15.40 -26.28 -10.42
CA THR A 364 15.52 -24.81 -10.41
C THR A 364 16.09 -24.27 -9.10
N PRO A 365 15.67 -24.74 -7.90
CA PRO A 365 16.33 -24.35 -6.65
C PRO A 365 17.84 -24.61 -6.62
N PRO A 366 18.37 -25.82 -6.91
CA PRO A 366 19.82 -26.05 -6.90
C PRO A 366 20.56 -25.19 -7.95
N TYR A 367 19.92 -24.88 -9.08
CA TYR A 367 20.46 -23.94 -10.07
C TYR A 367 20.70 -22.54 -9.51
N LEU A 368 19.92 -22.11 -8.52
CA LEU A 368 20.10 -20.81 -7.85
C LEU A 368 21.31 -20.80 -6.91
N ILE A 369 21.84 -21.96 -6.51
CA ILE A 369 23.08 -22.07 -5.73
C ILE A 369 24.27 -22.18 -6.67
N ALA A 370 24.26 -23.17 -7.58
CA ALA A 370 25.40 -23.48 -8.43
C ALA A 370 24.96 -23.82 -9.86
N ARG A 371 25.76 -23.39 -10.84
CA ARG A 371 25.48 -23.63 -12.27
C ARG A 371 25.45 -25.11 -12.65
N ASP A 372 26.26 -25.91 -11.97
CA ASP A 372 26.35 -27.37 -12.16
C ASP A 372 25.35 -28.14 -11.30
N LEU A 373 24.44 -27.43 -10.62
CA LEU A 373 23.41 -27.93 -9.71
C LEU A 373 23.95 -28.58 -8.44
N LYS A 374 25.26 -28.64 -8.23
CA LYS A 374 25.84 -29.37 -7.10
C LYS A 374 25.87 -28.53 -5.84
N ILE A 375 25.18 -29.00 -4.81
CA ILE A 375 25.23 -28.40 -3.48
C ILE A 375 26.38 -29.02 -2.68
N THR A 376 27.28 -28.19 -2.13
CA THR A 376 28.41 -28.67 -1.34
C THR A 376 28.13 -28.62 0.16
N SER A 377 28.91 -29.35 0.96
CA SER A 377 28.84 -29.27 2.43
C SER A 377 29.14 -27.87 2.97
N PHE A 378 29.95 -27.08 2.26
CA PHE A 378 30.19 -25.68 2.60
C PHE A 378 28.92 -24.84 2.43
N ASP A 379 28.19 -25.00 1.32
CA ASP A 379 26.96 -24.26 1.06
C ASP A 379 25.90 -24.56 2.14
N VAL A 380 25.77 -25.84 2.52
CA VAL A 380 24.83 -26.26 3.57
C VAL A 380 25.22 -25.67 4.92
N SER A 381 26.46 -25.84 5.39
CA SER A 381 26.86 -25.32 6.71
C SER A 381 26.88 -23.79 6.78
N GLU A 382 27.23 -23.09 5.69
CA GLU A 382 27.17 -21.63 5.66
C GLU A 382 25.72 -21.11 5.62
N SER A 383 24.82 -21.83 4.94
CA SER A 383 23.39 -21.52 4.93
C SER A 383 22.77 -21.62 6.32
N SER A 384 23.14 -22.65 7.08
CA SER A 384 22.79 -22.83 8.50
C SER A 384 23.24 -21.66 9.36
N ARG A 385 24.48 -21.18 9.16
CA ARG A 385 25.07 -20.07 9.94
C ARG A 385 24.41 -18.72 9.65
N THR A 386 23.99 -18.51 8.41
CA THR A 386 23.42 -17.24 7.95
C THR A 386 21.92 -17.11 8.20
N GLY A 387 21.25 -18.17 8.67
CA GLY A 387 19.81 -18.17 8.96
C GLY A 387 18.92 -18.35 7.72
N PHE A 388 19.49 -18.84 6.60
CA PHE A 388 18.77 -19.22 5.39
C PHE A 388 19.11 -20.66 5.02
N SER A 389 18.84 -21.61 5.93
CA SER A 389 19.25 -23.00 5.77
C SER A 389 18.70 -23.62 4.47
N LEU A 390 19.59 -24.23 3.70
CA LEU A 390 19.22 -25.02 2.53
C LEU A 390 18.37 -26.22 2.93
N MET A 391 18.62 -26.80 4.11
CA MET A 391 17.86 -27.93 4.62
C MET A 391 16.42 -27.55 4.95
N HIS A 392 16.22 -26.38 5.58
CA HIS A 392 14.89 -25.80 5.75
C HIS A 392 14.20 -25.53 4.41
N SER A 393 14.91 -24.94 3.45
CA SER A 393 14.34 -24.60 2.15
C SER A 393 13.91 -25.85 1.36
N ALA A 394 14.73 -26.91 1.40
CA ALA A 394 14.40 -28.20 0.80
C ALA A 394 13.22 -28.88 1.53
N ALA A 395 13.16 -28.79 2.85
CA ALA A 395 12.05 -29.29 3.66
C ALA A 395 10.72 -28.60 3.32
N VAL A 396 10.72 -27.26 3.18
CA VAL A 396 9.55 -26.50 2.72
C VAL A 396 9.12 -26.94 1.33
N ALA A 397 10.08 -27.01 0.40
CA ALA A 397 9.79 -27.43 -0.97
C ALA A 397 9.12 -28.80 -0.98
N PHE A 398 9.73 -29.78 -0.31
CA PHE A 398 9.21 -31.14 -0.17
C PHE A 398 7.82 -31.17 0.47
N GLY A 399 7.64 -30.52 1.62
CA GLY A 399 6.38 -30.52 2.38
C GLY A 399 5.20 -29.98 1.57
N ILE A 400 5.41 -28.90 0.80
CA ILE A 400 4.37 -28.34 -0.08
C ILE A 400 3.93 -29.36 -1.13
N ARG A 401 4.87 -30.03 -1.83
CA ARG A 401 4.52 -30.91 -2.94
C ARG A 401 4.04 -32.29 -2.47
N PHE A 402 4.66 -32.86 -1.44
CA PHE A 402 4.32 -34.23 -1.00
C PHE A 402 2.94 -34.30 -0.32
N ALA A 403 2.50 -33.22 0.33
CA ALA A 403 1.16 -33.15 0.90
C ALA A 403 0.06 -33.46 -0.13
N ASP A 404 0.25 -33.08 -1.41
CA ASP A 404 -0.69 -33.37 -2.49
C ASP A 404 -0.85 -34.87 -2.81
N GLU A 405 0.22 -35.66 -2.73
CA GLU A 405 0.16 -37.11 -2.99
C GLU A 405 -0.66 -37.85 -1.94
N VAL A 406 -0.71 -37.31 -0.72
CA VAL A 406 -1.40 -37.93 0.42
C VAL A 406 -2.89 -37.55 0.46
N ILE A 407 -3.30 -36.49 -0.24
CA ILE A 407 -4.68 -35.97 -0.23
C ILE A 407 -5.52 -36.65 -1.33
N PRO A 408 -6.77 -37.11 -1.05
CA PRO A 408 -7.61 -37.81 -2.04
C PRO A 408 -8.30 -36.89 -3.08
N TRP A 409 -7.91 -35.61 -3.19
CA TRP A 409 -8.60 -34.59 -3.99
C TRP A 409 -7.76 -34.17 -5.21
N LYS A 410 -8.42 -33.93 -6.36
CA LYS A 410 -7.75 -33.38 -7.56
C LYS A 410 -7.84 -31.85 -7.57
N ARG A 411 -6.73 -31.20 -7.94
CA ARG A 411 -6.60 -29.73 -7.99
C ARG A 411 -7.62 -29.07 -8.95
N GLY A 412 -8.15 -27.91 -8.56
CA GLY A 412 -8.98 -27.03 -9.41
C GLY A 412 -8.16 -26.11 -10.34
N TRP A 413 -8.83 -25.43 -11.30
CA TRP A 413 -8.20 -24.70 -12.43
C TRP A 413 -7.26 -23.54 -12.06
N ALA A 414 -7.26 -23.03 -10.83
CA ALA A 414 -6.36 -21.93 -10.44
C ALA A 414 -5.00 -22.36 -9.85
N MET A 415 -4.76 -23.65 -9.61
CA MET A 415 -3.54 -24.17 -8.98
C MET A 415 -2.66 -25.04 -9.90
N TRP A 416 -2.68 -24.81 -11.22
CA TRP A 416 -1.87 -25.55 -12.20
C TRP A 416 -0.38 -25.19 -12.21
N THR A 417 0.11 -24.44 -11.22
CA THR A 417 1.33 -23.64 -11.36
C THR A 417 2.49 -24.13 -10.50
N MET A 418 2.25 -25.16 -9.68
CA MET A 418 3.28 -25.92 -8.98
C MET A 418 3.24 -27.35 -9.50
N SER A 419 4.39 -28.03 -9.66
CA SER A 419 4.35 -29.44 -10.03
C SER A 419 3.70 -30.26 -8.91
N LEU A 420 3.07 -31.39 -9.27
CA LEU A 420 2.86 -32.45 -8.29
C LEU A 420 4.20 -32.94 -7.76
N TYR A 421 4.18 -33.62 -6.62
CA TYR A 421 5.38 -34.31 -6.16
C TYR A 421 5.89 -35.27 -7.24
N ASN A 422 7.20 -35.34 -7.34
CA ASN A 422 7.91 -36.33 -8.12
C ASN A 422 9.21 -36.65 -7.37
N GLU A 423 9.87 -37.75 -7.74
CA GLU A 423 11.11 -38.19 -7.10
C GLU A 423 12.25 -37.16 -7.21
N GLY A 424 12.16 -36.17 -8.10
CA GLY A 424 13.12 -35.06 -8.18
C GLY A 424 13.11 -34.16 -6.94
N TRP A 425 11.95 -33.94 -6.32
CA TRP A 425 11.86 -33.18 -5.06
C TRP A 425 12.42 -33.97 -3.87
N GLY A 426 12.25 -35.29 -3.86
CA GLY A 426 12.93 -36.17 -2.89
C GLY A 426 14.45 -36.22 -3.12
N HIS A 427 14.89 -36.22 -4.38
CA HIS A 427 16.30 -36.13 -4.73
C HIS A 427 16.95 -34.84 -4.24
N LEU A 428 16.26 -33.69 -4.34
CA LEU A 428 16.75 -32.42 -3.81
C LEU A 428 17.03 -32.50 -2.30
N VAL A 429 16.10 -33.09 -1.54
CA VAL A 429 16.30 -33.32 -0.10
C VAL A 429 17.50 -34.24 0.15
N ARG A 430 17.59 -35.35 -0.60
CA ARG A 430 18.70 -36.31 -0.50
C ARG A 430 20.05 -35.66 -0.78
N GLU A 431 20.12 -34.80 -1.80
CA GLU A 431 21.32 -34.09 -2.19
C GLU A 431 21.80 -33.17 -1.05
N VAL A 432 20.91 -32.34 -0.51
CA VAL A 432 21.24 -31.44 0.61
C VAL A 432 21.60 -32.24 1.87
N ALA A 433 20.84 -33.28 2.21
CA ALA A 433 21.04 -34.09 3.42
C ALA A 433 22.33 -34.91 3.37
N SER A 434 22.73 -35.43 2.20
CA SER A 434 23.92 -36.27 2.05
C SER A 434 25.25 -35.55 2.32
N VAL A 435 25.25 -34.21 2.20
CA VAL A 435 26.42 -33.35 2.47
C VAL A 435 26.27 -32.51 3.74
N ALA A 436 25.12 -32.60 4.40
CA ALA A 436 24.82 -31.91 5.65
C ALA A 436 25.60 -32.52 6.83
N ARG A 437 26.06 -31.68 7.75
CA ARG A 437 26.53 -32.15 9.05
C ARG A 437 25.35 -32.43 9.95
N GLN A 438 25.59 -33.18 11.03
CA GLN A 438 24.55 -33.43 12.02
C GLN A 438 23.94 -32.14 12.58
N GLU A 439 24.74 -31.09 12.80
CA GLU A 439 24.26 -29.78 13.26
C GLU A 439 23.31 -29.10 12.26
N ASP A 440 23.54 -29.27 10.95
CA ASP A 440 22.77 -28.63 9.88
C ASP A 440 21.33 -29.17 9.81
N LEU A 441 21.17 -30.47 10.09
CA LEU A 441 19.88 -31.17 10.12
C LEU A 441 18.96 -30.69 11.25
N HIS A 442 19.52 -30.02 12.25
CA HIS A 442 18.83 -29.63 13.49
C HIS A 442 18.82 -28.12 13.71
N THR A 443 19.17 -27.34 12.68
CA THR A 443 19.19 -25.88 12.72
C THR A 443 17.84 -25.32 13.12
N VAL A 444 17.81 -24.34 14.02
CA VAL A 444 16.56 -23.68 14.42
C VAL A 444 16.54 -22.27 13.85
N GLU A 445 15.61 -22.01 12.95
CA GLU A 445 15.41 -20.70 12.32
C GLU A 445 13.93 -20.31 12.27
N ILE A 446 13.69 -19.03 12.00
CA ILE A 446 12.35 -18.49 11.71
C ILE A 446 12.17 -18.53 10.20
N VAL A 447 11.13 -19.20 9.74
CA VAL A 447 10.76 -19.27 8.34
C VAL A 447 9.51 -18.44 8.11
N GLN A 448 9.63 -17.46 7.23
CA GLN A 448 8.51 -16.68 6.75
C GLN A 448 8.02 -17.24 5.41
N PRO A 449 6.76 -17.70 5.32
CA PRO A 449 6.13 -18.05 4.06
C PRO A 449 6.03 -16.85 3.14
N TRP A 450 6.06 -17.03 1.83
CA TRP A 450 5.81 -15.95 0.88
C TRP A 450 4.32 -15.49 0.90
N ASP A 451 4.04 -14.22 0.55
CA ASP A 451 2.73 -13.52 0.67
C ASP A 451 1.54 -14.28 0.09
N VAL A 452 1.80 -15.18 -0.86
CA VAL A 452 0.78 -15.92 -1.60
C VAL A 452 0.09 -16.99 -0.75
N TYR A 453 0.78 -17.61 0.21
CA TYR A 453 0.23 -18.74 0.99
C TYR A 453 -0.48 -18.31 2.27
N GLN A 454 -0.21 -17.09 2.76
CA GLN A 454 -0.87 -16.50 3.92
C GLN A 454 -0.85 -17.38 5.18
N VAL A 455 0.21 -18.18 5.33
CA VAL A 455 0.51 -19.00 6.52
C VAL A 455 1.39 -18.19 7.48
N PRO A 456 1.18 -18.31 8.81
CA PRO A 456 2.02 -17.61 9.77
C PRO A 456 3.48 -18.04 9.68
N THR A 457 4.38 -17.14 10.09
CA THR A 457 5.80 -17.47 10.31
C THR A 457 5.91 -18.59 11.33
N TRP A 458 6.80 -19.56 11.09
CA TRP A 458 7.08 -20.61 12.06
C TRP A 458 8.55 -20.60 12.46
N LYS A 459 8.82 -20.96 13.72
CA LYS A 459 10.17 -21.18 14.22
C LYS A 459 10.40 -22.64 14.57
N GLY A 460 11.40 -23.28 13.98
CA GLY A 460 11.66 -24.69 14.29
C GLY A 460 12.83 -25.26 13.51
N THR A 461 12.90 -26.59 13.48
CA THR A 461 13.90 -27.37 12.73
C THR A 461 13.48 -27.60 11.28
N PRO A 462 14.33 -28.18 10.42
CA PRO A 462 13.92 -28.59 9.08
C PRO A 462 12.70 -29.52 9.10
N LEU A 463 12.57 -30.42 10.08
CA LEU A 463 11.39 -31.27 10.25
C LEU A 463 10.10 -30.45 10.44
N ILE A 464 10.17 -29.37 11.23
CA ILE A 464 9.04 -28.44 11.41
C ILE A 464 8.72 -27.72 10.10
N SER A 465 9.71 -27.45 9.27
CA SER A 465 9.51 -26.82 7.95
C SER A 465 8.90 -27.76 6.90
N VAL A 466 9.02 -29.08 7.07
CA VAL A 466 8.20 -30.05 6.31
C VAL A 466 6.72 -29.83 6.61
N ILE A 467 6.38 -29.71 7.90
CA ILE A 467 5.00 -29.46 8.35
C ILE A 467 4.54 -28.07 7.93
N GLY A 468 5.36 -27.03 8.10
CA GLY A 468 5.06 -25.67 7.64
C GLY A 468 4.83 -25.59 6.13
N GLY A 469 5.62 -26.32 5.35
CA GLY A 469 5.41 -26.49 3.91
C GLY A 469 4.09 -27.17 3.59
N ALA A 470 3.75 -28.27 4.29
CA ALA A 470 2.46 -28.93 4.12
C ALA A 470 1.29 -27.97 4.41
N ILE A 471 1.40 -27.14 5.44
CA ILE A 471 0.36 -26.17 5.85
C ILE A 471 0.15 -25.04 4.85
N CYS A 472 1.18 -24.63 4.09
CA CYS A 472 1.06 -23.63 3.02
C CYS A 472 -0.05 -23.95 2.01
N TYR A 473 -0.49 -25.20 1.94
CA TYR A 473 -1.41 -25.69 0.93
C TYR A 473 -2.78 -26.13 1.47
N LEU A 474 -3.01 -26.08 2.79
CA LEU A 474 -4.18 -26.74 3.41
C LEU A 474 -5.44 -25.86 3.40
N SER A 475 -6.54 -26.42 2.90
CA SER A 475 -7.88 -25.83 2.97
C SER A 475 -8.59 -26.21 4.28
N PRO A 476 -9.37 -25.28 4.88
CA PRO A 476 -10.24 -25.59 6.03
C PRO A 476 -11.33 -26.63 5.72
N ASP A 477 -11.54 -27.00 4.46
CA ASP A 477 -12.54 -27.99 4.04
C ASP A 477 -12.05 -29.46 4.10
N ILE A 478 -10.79 -29.69 4.47
CA ILE A 478 -10.21 -31.04 4.65
C ILE A 478 -10.55 -31.55 6.06
N SER A 479 -11.13 -32.75 6.18
CA SER A 479 -11.53 -33.31 7.49
C SER A 479 -10.32 -33.66 8.35
N PHE A 480 -10.47 -33.52 9.68
CA PHE A 480 -9.43 -33.76 10.69
C PHE A 480 -8.60 -35.04 10.48
N PHE A 481 -9.22 -36.17 10.13
CA PHE A 481 -8.50 -37.44 9.92
C PHE A 481 -7.59 -37.44 8.68
N HIS A 482 -7.88 -36.61 7.68
CA HIS A 482 -6.99 -36.45 6.53
C HIS A 482 -5.77 -35.58 6.86
N TRP A 483 -5.88 -34.64 7.80
CA TRP A 483 -4.74 -33.86 8.29
C TRP A 483 -3.71 -34.76 8.95
N ASP A 484 -4.19 -35.70 9.76
CA ASP A 484 -3.30 -36.64 10.44
C ASP A 484 -2.54 -37.49 9.41
N ASN A 485 -3.24 -38.04 8.41
CA ASN A 485 -2.61 -38.80 7.33
C ASN A 485 -1.55 -37.99 6.57
N VAL A 486 -1.81 -36.71 6.27
CA VAL A 486 -0.85 -35.82 5.59
C VAL A 486 0.40 -35.62 6.44
N PHE A 487 0.25 -35.31 7.74
CA PHE A 487 1.41 -35.09 8.61
C PHE A 487 2.20 -36.37 8.87
N GLN A 488 1.53 -37.49 9.13
CA GLN A 488 2.21 -38.77 9.28
C GLN A 488 2.95 -39.14 7.98
N GLY A 489 2.28 -39.03 6.83
CA GLY A 489 2.86 -39.35 5.53
C GLY A 489 4.08 -38.48 5.20
N CYS A 490 3.99 -37.17 5.41
CA CYS A 490 5.10 -36.24 5.19
C CYS A 490 6.31 -36.58 6.06
N ILE A 491 6.11 -36.87 7.34
CA ILE A 491 7.20 -37.22 8.26
C ILE A 491 7.83 -38.56 7.88
N GLN A 492 7.01 -39.58 7.64
CA GLN A 492 7.50 -40.92 7.28
C GLN A 492 8.31 -40.89 5.99
N LYS A 493 7.83 -40.18 4.96
CA LYS A 493 8.58 -40.01 3.71
C LYS A 493 9.83 -39.16 3.90
N TRP A 494 9.76 -38.09 4.70
CA TRP A 494 10.93 -37.27 5.03
C TRP A 494 12.05 -38.10 5.67
N VAL A 495 11.75 -38.87 6.72
CA VAL A 495 12.77 -39.68 7.40
C VAL A 495 13.24 -40.87 6.55
N SER A 496 12.39 -41.42 5.68
CA SER A 496 12.82 -42.39 4.68
C SER A 496 13.89 -41.80 3.75
N ILE A 497 13.71 -40.56 3.28
CA ILE A 497 14.72 -39.87 2.45
C ILE A 497 16.00 -39.58 3.26
N LEU A 498 15.89 -39.18 4.53
CA LEU A 498 17.06 -38.98 5.39
C LEU A 498 17.84 -40.29 5.62
N GLN A 499 17.13 -41.39 5.85
CA GLN A 499 17.73 -42.73 6.00
C GLN A 499 18.48 -43.14 4.72
N GLU A 500 17.89 -42.94 3.54
CA GLU A 500 18.54 -43.16 2.25
C GLU A 500 19.77 -42.26 2.04
N SER A 501 19.82 -41.11 2.72
CA SER A 501 20.95 -40.17 2.69
C SER A 501 22.07 -40.56 3.67
N GLY A 502 21.92 -41.64 4.43
CA GLY A 502 22.90 -42.11 5.43
C GLY A 502 22.76 -41.47 6.80
N VAL A 503 21.64 -40.79 7.09
CA VAL A 503 21.36 -40.22 8.42
C VAL A 503 20.93 -41.33 9.38
N ASP A 504 21.57 -41.38 10.55
CA ASP A 504 21.13 -42.25 11.65
C ASP A 504 19.83 -41.71 12.27
N LEU A 505 18.72 -42.41 12.02
CA LEU A 505 17.40 -42.01 12.48
C LEU A 505 17.27 -41.99 14.01
N MET A 506 17.96 -42.86 14.73
CA MET A 506 17.88 -42.86 16.19
C MET A 506 18.53 -41.60 16.76
N LEU A 507 19.73 -41.28 16.28
CA LEU A 507 20.45 -40.09 16.69
C LEU A 507 19.73 -38.80 16.26
N TYR A 508 19.21 -38.76 15.03
CA TYR A 508 18.40 -37.65 14.52
C TYR A 508 17.12 -37.47 15.33
N GLY A 509 16.41 -38.56 15.65
CA GLY A 509 15.18 -38.55 16.44
C GLY A 509 15.38 -38.11 17.88
N GLU A 510 16.45 -38.54 18.53
CA GLU A 510 16.81 -38.08 19.88
C GLU A 510 16.99 -36.56 19.91
N GLN A 511 17.77 -36.02 18.97
CA GLN A 511 18.05 -34.58 18.90
C GLN A 511 16.82 -33.77 18.49
N GLU A 512 16.02 -34.24 17.53
CA GLU A 512 14.74 -33.61 17.16
C GLU A 512 13.77 -33.63 18.34
N SER A 513 13.67 -34.72 19.10
CA SER A 513 12.77 -34.78 20.26
C SER A 513 13.11 -33.72 21.31
N ILE A 514 14.40 -33.45 21.53
CA ILE A 514 14.89 -32.40 22.43
C ILE A 514 14.55 -31.01 21.87
N ASN A 515 14.94 -30.75 20.62
CA ASN A 515 14.71 -29.45 19.97
C ASN A 515 13.23 -29.10 19.89
N ILE A 516 12.42 -30.06 19.49
CA ILE A 516 10.99 -29.88 19.36
C ILE A 516 10.34 -29.77 20.75
N SER A 517 10.77 -30.51 21.78
CA SER A 517 10.28 -30.28 23.15
C SER A 517 10.51 -28.85 23.67
N LYS A 518 11.62 -28.24 23.24
CA LYS A 518 12.02 -26.87 23.59
C LYS A 518 11.30 -25.81 22.76
N HIS A 519 10.91 -26.13 21.54
CA HIS A 519 10.36 -25.19 20.55
C HIS A 519 8.90 -25.47 20.12
N PHE A 520 8.25 -26.50 20.67
CA PHE A 520 6.86 -26.91 20.36
C PHE A 520 5.86 -25.75 20.50
N ARG A 521 6.08 -24.86 21.48
CA ARG A 521 5.24 -23.69 21.76
C ARG A 521 5.49 -22.49 20.85
N ALA A 522 6.55 -22.48 20.05
CA ALA A 522 6.94 -21.30 19.25
C ALA A 522 6.73 -21.49 17.74
N ALA A 523 6.51 -22.72 17.28
CA ALA A 523 6.44 -23.01 15.84
C ALA A 523 5.07 -22.70 15.23
N PHE A 524 3.97 -23.00 15.95
CA PHE A 524 2.59 -22.92 15.43
C PHE A 524 1.52 -22.60 16.51
N ASP A 525 1.94 -22.08 17.68
CA ASP A 525 1.08 -21.73 18.83
C ASP A 525 0.63 -20.25 18.76
N SER A 526 -0.20 -19.84 19.72
CA SER A 526 -0.64 -18.46 20.00
C SER A 526 0.45 -17.38 19.87
N ASP A 527 1.68 -17.63 20.32
CA ASP A 527 2.81 -16.68 20.20
C ASP A 527 3.26 -16.46 18.73
N ALA A 528 3.18 -17.50 17.88
CA ALA A 528 3.47 -17.39 16.45
C ALA A 528 2.34 -16.67 15.70
N ILE A 529 1.10 -16.83 16.18
CA ILE A 529 -0.08 -16.07 15.72
C ILE A 529 0.10 -14.59 16.11
N GLU A 530 0.52 -14.28 17.33
CA GLU A 530 0.77 -12.91 17.80
C GLU A 530 1.97 -12.25 17.10
N ALA A 531 3.05 -13.00 16.85
CA ALA A 531 4.17 -12.54 16.01
C ALA A 531 3.70 -12.24 14.56
N SER A 532 2.83 -13.07 13.98
CA SER A 532 2.25 -12.83 12.64
C SER A 532 1.31 -11.61 12.60
N ARG A 533 0.73 -11.22 13.75
CA ARG A 533 -0.11 -10.02 13.89
C ARG A 533 0.73 -8.73 13.94
N ASN A 534 1.98 -8.81 14.39
CA ASN A 534 2.88 -7.66 14.59
C ASN A 534 3.92 -7.48 13.47
N GLU A 535 4.33 -8.55 12.78
CA GLU A 535 5.25 -8.51 11.63
C GLU A 535 4.47 -8.81 10.33
N ILE A 536 3.94 -7.76 9.69
CA ILE A 536 3.35 -7.65 8.32
C ILE A 536 2.65 -8.92 7.76
N ARG A 537 1.32 -8.86 7.59
CA ARG A 537 0.63 -8.97 6.28
C ARG A 537 -0.86 -8.65 6.32
N ASN A 538 -1.30 -8.09 5.19
CA ASN A 538 -2.66 -7.66 4.88
C ASN A 538 -3.71 -8.75 5.13
N VAL A 539 -4.90 -8.31 5.55
CA VAL A 539 -6.13 -9.12 5.60
C VAL A 539 -6.39 -9.75 4.22
N LEU A 540 -6.77 -11.04 4.20
CA LEU A 540 -7.27 -11.78 3.03
C LEU A 540 -8.15 -10.89 2.13
N PRO A 541 -7.76 -10.59 0.87
CA PRO A 541 -8.69 -10.09 -0.11
C PRO A 541 -9.73 -11.18 -0.43
N SER A 542 -11.01 -10.79 -0.51
CA SER A 542 -12.17 -11.66 -0.71
C SER A 542 -12.17 -12.50 -2.01
N SER A 543 -11.16 -12.36 -2.87
CA SER A 543 -11.07 -12.97 -4.19
C SER A 543 -10.21 -14.23 -4.29
N SER A 544 -9.32 -14.52 -3.33
CA SER A 544 -8.40 -15.68 -3.42
C SER A 544 -9.04 -17.02 -3.04
N ALA A 545 -10.06 -17.03 -2.17
CA ALA A 545 -10.70 -18.25 -1.69
C ALA A 545 -11.66 -18.93 -2.69
N ARG A 546 -12.04 -18.27 -3.78
CA ARG A 546 -13.08 -18.75 -4.72
C ARG A 546 -12.65 -19.89 -5.65
N LEU A 547 -11.38 -20.30 -5.65
CA LEU A 547 -10.78 -20.99 -6.80
C LEU A 547 -10.07 -22.33 -6.52
N THR A 548 -10.08 -22.84 -5.29
CA THR A 548 -9.06 -23.82 -4.86
C THR A 548 -9.44 -25.31 -4.97
N PHE A 549 -10.71 -25.73 -4.82
CA PHE A 549 -11.06 -27.17 -4.90
C PHE A 549 -12.43 -27.43 -5.53
N ILE A 550 -12.55 -28.50 -6.35
CA ILE A 550 -13.81 -29.00 -6.90
C ILE A 550 -13.97 -30.47 -6.51
N ARG A 551 -15.12 -30.83 -5.90
CA ARG A 551 -15.50 -32.23 -5.63
C ARG A 551 -15.64 -33.03 -6.94
N PRO A 552 -15.21 -34.30 -7.02
CA PRO A 552 -15.42 -35.12 -8.22
C PRO A 552 -16.88 -35.46 -8.51
N GLU A 553 -17.80 -35.26 -7.55
CA GLU A 553 -19.19 -35.69 -7.69
C GLU A 553 -20.22 -34.61 -7.30
N ARG A 554 -21.04 -34.30 -8.30
CA ARG A 554 -22.32 -33.56 -8.29
C ARG A 554 -22.27 -32.05 -8.07
N GLY A 555 -22.72 -31.35 -9.12
CA GLY A 555 -23.00 -29.93 -9.11
C GLY A 555 -24.14 -29.53 -8.15
N GLY A 556 -24.11 -28.26 -7.77
CA GLY A 556 -25.17 -27.58 -7.05
C GLY A 556 -24.94 -27.51 -5.54
N ARG A 557 -24.25 -26.46 -5.09
CA ARG A 557 -24.59 -25.63 -3.93
C ARG A 557 -23.54 -24.54 -3.73
N GLU A 558 -23.98 -23.29 -3.79
CA GLU A 558 -23.30 -22.16 -3.16
C GLU A 558 -23.26 -22.38 -1.64
N ARG A 559 -22.06 -22.19 -1.05
CA ARG A 559 -21.78 -21.61 0.28
C ARG A 559 -20.29 -21.82 0.56
N TRP A 560 -19.47 -20.81 0.27
CA TRP A 560 -18.08 -20.74 0.72
C TRP A 560 -18.08 -19.99 2.05
N ASN A 561 -17.74 -20.67 3.15
CA ASN A 561 -17.64 -20.06 4.46
C ASN A 561 -16.38 -19.18 4.55
N LYS A 562 -16.50 -18.02 5.21
CA LYS A 562 -15.41 -17.12 5.60
C LYS A 562 -14.58 -17.72 6.75
N ASN A 563 -13.97 -18.90 6.56
CA ASN A 563 -13.26 -19.59 7.64
C ASN A 563 -11.76 -19.40 7.54
N HIS A 564 -11.19 -18.98 8.67
CA HIS A 564 -9.78 -18.70 8.91
C HIS A 564 -8.95 -20.00 8.97
N TRP A 565 -7.63 -19.87 8.86
CA TRP A 565 -6.67 -20.94 9.19
C TRP A 565 -6.97 -21.51 10.59
N VAL A 566 -6.93 -22.85 10.75
CA VAL A 566 -7.04 -23.52 12.05
C VAL A 566 -5.64 -23.70 12.60
N PRO A 567 -5.27 -22.99 13.68
CA PRO A 567 -3.97 -23.18 14.29
C PRO A 567 -3.79 -24.61 14.78
N ILE A 568 -2.55 -25.10 14.79
CA ILE A 568 -2.23 -26.46 15.26
C ILE A 568 -1.09 -26.44 16.27
N ARG A 569 -1.26 -27.15 17.38
CA ARG A 569 -0.20 -27.46 18.32
C ARG A 569 0.40 -28.79 17.98
N LEU A 570 1.71 -28.83 17.79
CA LEU A 570 2.43 -30.10 17.78
C LEU A 570 2.72 -30.48 19.25
N LEU A 571 2.40 -31.72 19.63
CA LEU A 571 2.40 -32.18 21.04
C LEU A 571 3.57 -33.08 21.37
N LYS A 572 3.87 -34.03 20.46
CA LYS A 572 4.91 -35.05 20.70
C LYS A 572 5.39 -35.63 19.39
N LEU A 573 6.69 -35.90 19.30
CA LEU A 573 7.28 -36.72 18.24
C LEU A 573 7.61 -38.11 18.82
N LYS A 574 7.10 -39.16 18.19
CA LYS A 574 7.56 -40.54 18.37
C LYS A 574 8.48 -40.88 17.20
N PHE A 575 9.58 -41.57 17.48
CA PHE A 575 10.58 -41.94 16.50
C PHE A 575 11.13 -43.33 16.81
N GLY A 576 11.74 -43.94 15.80
CA GLY A 576 12.30 -45.29 15.89
C GLY A 576 13.27 -45.58 14.74
N GLN A 577 13.69 -46.84 14.62
CA GLN A 577 14.73 -47.25 13.66
C GLN A 577 14.23 -47.35 12.23
N THR A 578 12.92 -47.54 12.05
CA THR A 578 12.26 -47.63 10.75
C THR A 578 11.38 -46.41 10.52
N PRO A 579 11.24 -45.89 9.28
CA PRO A 579 10.38 -44.75 8.98
C PRO A 579 8.94 -44.90 9.48
N GLU A 580 8.38 -46.11 9.47
CA GLU A 580 7.02 -46.43 9.89
C GLU A 580 6.79 -46.20 11.39
N GLU A 581 7.85 -46.26 12.20
CA GLU A 581 7.80 -45.99 13.65
C GLU A 581 7.70 -44.49 13.98
N TRP A 582 7.90 -43.62 12.99
CA TRP A 582 7.84 -42.17 13.18
C TRP A 582 6.41 -41.66 13.11
N GLN A 583 6.00 -40.95 14.16
CA GLN A 583 4.66 -40.38 14.28
C GLN A 583 4.69 -39.05 15.02
N ILE A 584 3.94 -38.06 14.53
CA ILE A 584 3.71 -36.81 15.25
C ILE A 584 2.33 -36.78 15.88
N SER A 585 2.27 -36.56 17.17
CA SER A 585 1.04 -36.21 17.87
C SER A 585 0.85 -34.70 17.75
N TRP A 586 -0.30 -34.29 17.26
CA TRP A 586 -0.67 -32.90 17.11
C TRP A 586 -2.14 -32.73 17.52
N ALA A 587 -2.53 -31.52 17.86
CA ALA A 587 -3.91 -31.15 18.13
C ALA A 587 -4.21 -29.81 17.47
N PRO A 588 -5.40 -29.62 16.89
CA PRO A 588 -5.85 -28.29 16.53
C PRO A 588 -5.85 -27.41 17.78
N GLU A 589 -5.21 -26.26 17.68
CA GLU A 589 -5.44 -25.16 18.59
C GLU A 589 -6.72 -24.48 18.15
N PHE A 590 -7.81 -24.90 18.77
CA PHE A 590 -8.98 -24.06 18.82
C PHE A 590 -8.66 -22.91 19.80
N GLU A 591 -8.14 -21.79 19.31
CA GLU A 591 -8.84 -20.56 19.71
C GLU A 591 -10.28 -20.85 19.29
N CYS A 592 -11.19 -20.89 20.25
CA CYS A 592 -12.59 -21.18 19.97
C CYS A 592 -13.13 -20.12 18.99
N MET A 593 -12.97 -20.33 17.68
CA MET A 593 -13.89 -19.85 16.67
C MET A 593 -15.09 -20.74 16.79
N ASN A 594 -15.87 -20.56 17.85
CA ASN A 594 -17.20 -21.10 17.94
C ASN A 594 -18.06 -20.29 16.97
N PRO A 595 -18.55 -20.86 15.86
CA PRO A 595 -19.63 -20.23 15.11
C PRO A 595 -20.96 -20.52 15.82
N PHE A 596 -20.98 -21.39 16.85
CA PHE A 596 -22.18 -21.82 17.57
C PHE A 596 -21.88 -22.23 19.02
N GLU A 597 -21.26 -21.35 19.81
CA GLU A 597 -21.48 -21.28 21.25
C GLU A 597 -20.90 -19.95 21.74
N THR A 598 -21.72 -18.94 21.54
CA THR A 598 -22.07 -17.88 22.48
C THR A 598 -21.91 -18.32 23.95
N THR A 599 -20.67 -18.47 24.42
CA THR A 599 -20.29 -17.72 25.61
C THR A 599 -19.59 -16.50 25.06
N MET A 600 -20.40 -15.51 24.66
CA MET A 600 -19.87 -14.19 24.35
C MET A 600 -18.94 -13.84 25.51
N THR A 601 -17.68 -13.48 25.24
CA THR A 601 -17.04 -12.57 26.17
C THR A 601 -17.94 -11.35 26.16
N THR A 602 -18.77 -11.23 27.19
CA THR A 602 -19.73 -10.14 27.37
C THR A 602 -19.01 -8.85 27.71
N ILE A 603 -17.70 -8.93 27.97
CA ILE A 603 -16.83 -7.84 28.39
C ILE A 603 -15.91 -7.45 27.24
N ARG A 604 -15.95 -6.18 26.82
CA ARG A 604 -14.92 -5.57 25.98
C ARG A 604 -13.67 -5.32 26.82
N PRO A 605 -12.49 -5.85 26.46
CA PRO A 605 -11.26 -5.57 27.19
C PRO A 605 -10.81 -4.10 27.06
N ALA A 606 -10.03 -3.63 28.03
CA ALA A 606 -9.33 -2.34 27.98
C ALA A 606 -8.05 -2.46 27.11
N GLY A 607 -8.21 -2.47 25.78
CA GLY A 607 -7.15 -2.73 24.81
C GLY A 607 -6.08 -1.63 24.69
N LYS A 608 -6.30 -0.45 25.25
CA LYS A 608 -5.39 0.72 25.21
C LYS A 608 -4.64 0.95 26.52
N ALA A 609 -4.99 0.21 27.56
CA ALA A 609 -4.28 0.22 28.84
C ALA A 609 -2.82 -0.24 28.67
N GLY A 610 -1.88 0.58 29.14
CA GLY A 610 -0.43 0.37 29.03
C GLY A 610 0.23 1.00 27.80
N VAL A 611 -0.55 1.53 26.85
CA VAL A 611 -0.04 2.19 25.63
C VAL A 611 -0.53 3.63 25.52
N TRP A 612 -1.82 3.88 25.76
CA TRP A 612 -2.42 5.22 25.68
C TRP A 612 -2.64 5.87 27.05
N TYR A 613 -2.73 5.05 28.09
CA TYR A 613 -2.86 5.44 29.49
C TYR A 613 -2.31 4.35 30.39
N GLN A 614 -2.05 4.66 31.66
CA GLN A 614 -1.46 3.71 32.60
C GLN A 614 -2.35 2.49 32.85
N LYS A 615 -1.77 1.29 32.84
CA LYS A 615 -2.50 0.03 33.05
C LYS A 615 -2.84 -0.22 34.52
N ASP A 616 -1.95 0.14 35.44
CA ASP A 616 -2.17 -0.06 36.88
C ASP A 616 -3.12 1.03 37.40
N PRO A 617 -4.27 0.69 38.02
CA PRO A 617 -5.17 1.67 38.60
C PRO A 617 -4.52 2.55 39.69
N LYS A 618 -3.44 2.08 40.33
CA LYS A 618 -2.71 2.87 41.34
C LYS A 618 -1.94 4.04 40.74
N ASP A 619 -1.57 3.95 39.46
CA ASP A 619 -0.86 5.02 38.74
C ASP A 619 -1.86 5.90 37.98
N LEU A 620 -2.87 5.28 37.34
CA LEU A 620 -3.86 6.00 36.54
C LEU A 620 -4.78 6.89 37.38
N ARG A 621 -5.18 6.44 38.57
CA ARG A 621 -6.13 7.19 39.42
C ARG A 621 -5.54 8.55 39.86
N PRO A 622 -4.33 8.62 40.45
CA PRO A 622 -3.73 9.91 40.80
C PRO A 622 -3.53 10.83 39.59
N GLU A 623 -3.13 10.29 38.44
CA GLU A 623 -2.96 11.06 37.19
C GLU A 623 -4.27 11.77 36.80
N LEU A 624 -5.36 11.00 36.62
CA LEU A 624 -6.66 11.57 36.23
C LEU A 624 -7.26 12.47 37.31
N GLN A 625 -7.11 12.13 38.59
CA GLN A 625 -7.56 12.99 39.69
C GLN A 625 -6.81 14.32 39.72
N SER A 626 -5.51 14.34 39.38
CA SER A 626 -4.74 15.58 39.30
C SER A 626 -5.31 16.52 38.23
N TYR A 627 -5.69 15.99 37.07
CA TYR A 627 -6.31 16.77 36.00
C TYR A 627 -7.69 17.30 36.40
N LEU A 628 -8.54 16.45 36.99
CA LEU A 628 -9.88 16.84 37.47
C LEU A 628 -9.83 17.90 38.58
N THR A 629 -8.84 17.81 39.48
CA THR A 629 -8.64 18.76 40.58
C THR A 629 -8.06 20.10 40.10
N ALA A 630 -7.34 20.10 38.97
CA ALA A 630 -6.79 21.32 38.39
C ALA A 630 -7.88 22.22 37.76
N VAL A 631 -9.07 21.69 37.49
CA VAL A 631 -10.21 22.48 36.99
C VAL A 631 -10.84 23.27 38.15
N PRO A 632 -11.12 24.58 37.99
CA PRO A 632 -11.79 25.37 39.02
C PRO A 632 -13.13 24.78 39.46
N GLU A 633 -13.50 24.94 40.73
CA GLU A 633 -14.79 24.44 41.25
C GLU A 633 -16.01 25.22 40.74
N SER A 634 -15.80 26.36 40.07
CA SER A 634 -16.86 27.14 39.45
C SER A 634 -16.38 27.83 38.18
N LEU A 635 -17.26 27.95 37.20
CA LEU A 635 -17.05 28.72 35.96
C LEU A 635 -18.10 29.84 35.89
N ASP A 636 -17.66 31.07 35.63
CA ASP A 636 -18.53 32.26 35.55
C ASP A 636 -19.51 32.42 36.74
N GLY A 637 -19.06 32.04 37.94
CA GLY A 637 -19.86 32.10 39.17
C GLY A 637 -20.85 30.94 39.36
N VAL A 638 -20.87 29.96 38.47
CA VAL A 638 -21.69 28.73 38.57
C VAL A 638 -20.81 27.58 39.04
N SER A 639 -21.21 26.90 40.12
CA SER A 639 -20.49 25.72 40.63
C SER A 639 -20.52 24.56 39.62
N LEU A 640 -19.43 23.80 39.53
CA LEU A 640 -19.36 22.59 38.73
C LEU A 640 -19.96 21.37 39.47
N PRO A 641 -20.63 20.44 38.76
CA PRO A 641 -20.93 20.47 37.32
C PRO A 641 -21.98 21.53 36.95
N ILE A 642 -21.96 21.99 35.69
CA ILE A 642 -22.90 23.02 35.22
C ILE A 642 -24.30 22.40 35.13
N PRO A 643 -25.32 22.92 35.85
CA PRO A 643 -26.65 22.32 35.86
C PRO A 643 -27.24 22.16 34.45
N GLY A 644 -27.62 20.93 34.09
CA GLY A 644 -28.18 20.60 32.78
C GLY A 644 -27.18 20.53 31.63
N ALA A 645 -25.86 20.65 31.88
CA ALA A 645 -24.82 20.37 30.89
C ALA A 645 -24.74 18.86 30.63
N ARG A 646 -25.59 18.37 29.72
CA ARG A 646 -25.76 16.94 29.43
C ARG A 646 -25.02 16.46 28.19
N VAL A 647 -24.43 17.37 27.39
CA VAL A 647 -23.67 17.02 26.19
C VAL A 647 -22.30 17.65 26.28
N ILE A 648 -21.23 16.87 26.08
CA ILE A 648 -19.86 17.38 26.05
C ILE A 648 -19.11 16.97 24.80
N ILE A 649 -18.14 17.79 24.39
CA ILE A 649 -17.08 17.40 23.45
C ILE A 649 -15.80 17.24 24.28
N ALA A 650 -15.11 16.12 24.13
CA ALA A 650 -13.85 15.85 24.81
C ALA A 650 -12.86 15.12 23.88
N PRO A 651 -11.54 15.36 24.05
CA PRO A 651 -10.51 14.74 23.22
C PRO A 651 -10.28 13.26 23.59
N HIS A 652 -9.62 12.53 22.68
CA HIS A 652 -9.32 11.09 22.82
C HIS A 652 -7.88 10.69 22.49
N ALA A 653 -6.92 11.63 22.40
CA ALA A 653 -5.51 11.26 22.44
C ALA A 653 -5.09 10.68 23.80
N GLY A 654 -3.88 10.13 23.90
CA GLY A 654 -3.34 9.61 25.18
C GLY A 654 -3.39 10.63 26.32
N TYR A 655 -3.65 10.16 27.55
CA TYR A 655 -3.99 11.05 28.68
C TYR A 655 -2.91 12.03 29.08
N GLU A 656 -1.64 11.68 28.89
CA GLU A 656 -0.51 12.59 29.11
C GLU A 656 -0.65 13.90 28.32
N PHE A 657 -1.27 13.83 27.12
CA PHE A 657 -1.45 14.97 26.24
C PHE A 657 -2.84 15.61 26.40
N SER A 658 -3.90 14.80 26.30
CA SER A 658 -5.28 15.29 26.20
C SER A 658 -6.04 15.32 27.52
N GLY A 659 -5.59 14.56 28.52
CA GLY A 659 -6.24 14.39 29.82
C GLY A 659 -6.53 15.71 30.55
N PRO A 660 -5.57 16.66 30.61
CA PRO A 660 -5.81 17.98 31.19
C PRO A 660 -6.94 18.75 30.50
N CYS A 661 -7.04 18.67 29.16
CA CYS A 661 -8.13 19.29 28.42
C CYS A 661 -9.46 18.58 28.71
N ALA A 662 -9.49 17.25 28.55
CA ALA A 662 -10.68 16.43 28.79
C ALA A 662 -11.31 16.66 30.18
N ALA A 663 -10.49 16.85 31.22
CA ALA A 663 -10.94 17.13 32.57
C ALA A 663 -11.92 18.32 32.66
N TRP A 664 -11.75 19.36 31.83
CA TRP A 664 -12.68 20.49 31.78
C TRP A 664 -14.08 20.04 31.35
N ALA A 665 -14.18 19.30 30.25
CA ALA A 665 -15.46 18.76 29.78
C ALA A 665 -16.12 17.87 30.86
N TYR A 666 -15.36 16.94 31.44
CA TYR A 666 -15.89 16.00 32.45
C TYR A 666 -16.28 16.66 33.78
N LYS A 667 -15.60 17.72 34.22
CA LYS A 667 -16.00 18.49 35.41
C LYS A 667 -17.26 19.30 35.14
N THR A 668 -17.49 19.76 33.92
CA THR A 668 -18.74 20.46 33.56
C THR A 668 -19.94 19.54 33.38
N LEU A 669 -19.73 18.29 32.97
CA LEU A 669 -20.78 17.31 32.71
C LEU A 669 -21.63 17.04 33.96
N ASP A 670 -22.93 17.34 33.88
CA ASP A 670 -23.91 17.07 34.94
C ASP A 670 -24.48 15.66 34.78
N LEU A 671 -24.00 14.75 35.61
CA LEU A 671 -24.46 13.36 35.68
C LEU A 671 -25.54 13.15 36.74
N SER A 672 -25.96 14.17 37.49
CA SER A 672 -26.75 13.98 38.72
C SER A 672 -28.11 13.28 38.49
N ARG A 673 -28.64 13.34 37.26
CA ARG A 673 -29.86 12.65 36.81
C ARG A 673 -29.62 11.55 35.77
N ALA A 674 -28.37 11.33 35.37
CA ALA A 674 -28.06 10.40 34.29
C ALA A 674 -28.35 8.95 34.71
N LYS A 675 -29.15 8.26 33.92
CA LYS A 675 -29.26 6.79 33.92
C LYS A 675 -28.53 6.17 32.74
N ARG A 676 -28.28 6.95 31.69
CA ARG A 676 -27.56 6.51 30.49
C ARG A 676 -26.55 7.55 30.01
N VAL A 677 -25.40 7.10 29.53
CA VAL A 677 -24.37 7.93 28.90
C VAL A 677 -24.08 7.40 27.50
N ILE A 678 -24.55 8.10 26.47
CA ILE A 678 -24.29 7.77 25.07
C ILE A 678 -22.92 8.35 24.68
N VAL A 679 -22.02 7.51 24.17
CA VAL A 679 -20.66 7.92 23.76
C VAL A 679 -20.54 7.78 22.25
N LEU A 680 -20.39 8.90 21.54
CA LEU A 680 -20.23 8.93 20.09
C LEU A 680 -18.74 9.12 19.75
N GLY A 681 -18.14 8.16 19.06
CA GLY A 681 -16.73 8.24 18.64
C GLY A 681 -16.51 7.96 17.16
N PRO A 682 -15.47 8.54 16.53
CA PRO A 682 -15.12 8.21 15.15
C PRO A 682 -14.49 6.81 15.04
N SER A 683 -14.61 6.18 13.88
CA SER A 683 -13.86 4.96 13.54
C SER A 683 -12.53 5.30 12.84
N HIS A 684 -11.41 4.84 13.40
CA HIS A 684 -10.06 4.96 12.84
C HIS A 684 -9.53 3.64 12.30
N THR A 685 -10.01 2.52 12.85
CA THR A 685 -9.40 1.19 12.65
C THR A 685 -10.01 0.40 11.51
N TYR A 686 -11.22 0.75 11.09
CA TYR A 686 -11.88 0.14 9.94
C TYR A 686 -12.86 1.11 9.28
N TYR A 687 -13.13 0.90 8.00
CA TYR A 687 -14.12 1.69 7.26
C TYR A 687 -15.53 1.37 7.76
N LEU A 688 -16.27 2.40 8.14
CA LEU A 688 -17.66 2.34 8.58
C LEU A 688 -18.44 3.42 7.84
N GLU A 689 -19.58 3.06 7.26
CA GLU A 689 -20.60 3.97 6.75
C GLU A 689 -21.75 4.01 7.77
N GLY A 690 -22.38 5.16 7.99
CA GLY A 690 -23.44 5.27 9.00
C GLY A 690 -22.90 5.24 10.44
N CYS A 691 -23.55 4.46 11.30
CA CYS A 691 -23.18 4.25 12.70
C CYS A 691 -23.21 2.75 13.03
N ALA A 692 -22.51 2.37 14.10
CA ALA A 692 -22.56 1.02 14.68
C ALA A 692 -22.60 1.11 16.22
N ALA A 693 -23.40 0.27 16.87
CA ALA A 693 -23.46 0.18 18.33
C ALA A 693 -22.73 -1.07 18.84
N THR A 694 -22.19 -0.99 20.07
CA THR A 694 -21.48 -2.11 20.70
C THR A 694 -22.38 -3.34 20.83
N THR A 695 -21.80 -4.53 20.63
CA THR A 695 -22.47 -5.80 20.94
C THR A 695 -22.01 -6.42 22.26
N PHE A 696 -21.08 -5.79 22.99
CA PHE A 696 -20.69 -6.21 24.35
C PHE A 696 -21.73 -5.77 25.40
N GLU A 697 -21.76 -6.46 26.54
CA GLU A 697 -22.63 -6.14 27.68
C GLU A 697 -21.91 -5.26 28.73
N THR A 698 -20.57 -5.26 28.74
CA THR A 698 -19.77 -4.41 29.62
C THR A 698 -18.48 -3.97 28.94
N TYR A 699 -17.93 -2.82 29.36
CA TYR A 699 -16.60 -2.35 28.99
C TYR A 699 -15.68 -2.38 30.20
N ALA A 700 -14.54 -3.08 30.09
CA ALA A 700 -13.53 -3.10 31.14
C ALA A 700 -12.76 -1.77 31.18
N THR A 701 -12.44 -1.33 32.40
CA THR A 701 -11.46 -0.25 32.67
C THR A 701 -10.48 -0.71 33.76
N PRO A 702 -9.34 -0.05 33.95
CA PRO A 702 -8.44 -0.37 35.06
C PRO A 702 -9.09 -0.28 36.45
N PHE A 703 -10.18 0.49 36.60
CA PHE A 703 -10.87 0.68 37.89
C PHE A 703 -12.01 -0.31 38.12
N GLY A 704 -12.53 -0.94 37.06
CA GLY A 704 -13.71 -1.79 37.08
C GLY A 704 -14.49 -1.69 35.77
N ASN A 705 -15.55 -2.50 35.63
CA ASN A 705 -16.35 -2.54 34.41
C ASN A 705 -17.44 -1.45 34.43
N LEU A 706 -17.79 -0.95 33.25
CA LEU A 706 -18.97 -0.14 32.99
C LEU A 706 -20.02 -1.00 32.26
N GLU A 707 -21.27 -0.97 32.71
CA GLU A 707 -22.36 -1.73 32.08
C GLU A 707 -22.89 -1.05 30.82
N ILE A 708 -23.17 -1.83 29.78
CA ILE A 708 -23.80 -1.36 28.55
C ILE A 708 -25.33 -1.40 28.71
N ASP A 709 -26.02 -0.36 28.23
CA ASP A 709 -27.47 -0.43 28.02
C ASP A 709 -27.76 -1.15 26.70
N THR A 710 -27.77 -2.48 26.73
CA THR A 710 -27.98 -3.32 25.54
C THR A 710 -29.37 -3.13 24.92
N GLU A 711 -30.37 -2.76 25.72
CA GLU A 711 -31.72 -2.47 25.24
C GLU A 711 -31.71 -1.19 24.39
N LEU A 712 -31.12 -0.10 24.91
CA LEU A 712 -31.00 1.14 24.15
C LEU A 712 -30.05 0.99 22.96
N ALA A 713 -28.98 0.21 23.06
CA ALA A 713 -28.10 -0.08 21.93
C ALA A 713 -28.89 -0.73 20.77
N THR A 714 -29.71 -1.75 21.08
CA THR A 714 -30.57 -2.43 20.10
C THR A 714 -31.63 -1.47 19.53
N GLU A 715 -32.24 -0.63 20.38
CA GLU A 715 -33.21 0.37 19.93
C GLU A 715 -32.59 1.38 18.95
N LEU A 716 -31.36 1.83 19.22
CA LEU A 716 -30.59 2.69 18.31
C LEU A 716 -30.22 1.97 17.01
N GLU A 717 -29.83 0.70 17.08
CA GLU A 717 -29.55 -0.11 15.89
C GLU A 717 -30.77 -0.15 14.95
N ASP A 718 -31.95 -0.44 15.50
CA ASP A 718 -33.21 -0.48 14.76
C ASP A 718 -33.61 0.91 14.22
N ALA A 719 -33.50 1.95 15.05
CA ALA A 719 -33.89 3.31 14.69
C ALA A 719 -33.01 3.93 13.59
N LEU A 720 -31.74 3.52 13.53
CA LEU A 720 -30.74 4.07 12.61
C LEU A 720 -30.33 3.10 11.49
N ALA A 721 -30.91 1.90 11.46
CA ALA A 721 -30.51 0.80 10.58
C ALA A 721 -28.99 0.56 10.63
N MET A 722 -28.45 0.56 11.85
CA MET A 722 -27.01 0.36 12.07
C MET A 722 -26.62 -1.08 11.78
N GLU A 723 -25.37 -1.26 11.35
CA GLU A 723 -24.75 -2.58 11.42
C GLU A 723 -24.23 -2.83 12.84
N PRO A 724 -24.26 -4.07 13.34
CA PRO A 724 -23.64 -4.40 14.62
C PRO A 724 -22.14 -4.13 14.54
N MET A 725 -21.58 -3.55 15.60
CA MET A 725 -20.15 -3.20 15.61
C MET A 725 -19.28 -4.47 15.55
N ASP A 726 -18.29 -4.46 14.66
CA ASP A 726 -17.30 -5.53 14.59
C ASP A 726 -16.47 -5.55 15.88
N ARG A 727 -16.67 -6.56 16.73
CA ARG A 727 -16.02 -6.64 18.05
C ARG A 727 -14.50 -6.54 17.99
N ARG A 728 -13.86 -7.06 16.93
CA ARG A 728 -12.41 -6.96 16.76
C ARG A 728 -12.00 -5.53 16.42
N GLY A 729 -12.68 -4.90 15.48
CA GLY A 729 -12.54 -3.49 15.16
C GLY A 729 -12.77 -2.61 16.38
N GLU A 730 -13.81 -2.88 17.17
CA GLU A 730 -14.15 -2.16 18.40
C GLU A 730 -13.07 -2.24 19.48
N VAL A 731 -12.44 -3.41 19.69
CA VAL A 731 -11.31 -3.56 20.62
C VAL A 731 -10.06 -2.85 20.11
N ASN A 732 -9.87 -2.83 18.79
CA ASN A 732 -8.76 -2.09 18.17
C ASN A 732 -9.01 -0.57 18.18
N GLU A 733 -10.26 -0.13 18.19
CA GLU A 733 -10.62 1.28 18.24
C GLU A 733 -10.32 1.89 19.62
N HIS A 734 -9.87 3.14 19.63
CA HIS A 734 -9.49 3.85 20.85
C HIS A 734 -10.43 5.02 21.18
N SER A 735 -11.12 5.58 20.18
CA SER A 735 -11.92 6.80 20.36
C SER A 735 -12.98 6.68 21.47
N LEU A 736 -13.64 5.53 21.60
CA LEU A 736 -14.59 5.25 22.67
C LEU A 736 -13.88 4.94 24.00
N GLU A 737 -12.84 4.11 23.98
CA GLU A 737 -12.16 3.61 25.19
C GLU A 737 -11.53 4.73 26.02
N MET A 738 -10.97 5.75 25.37
CA MET A 738 -10.30 6.87 26.05
C MET A 738 -11.26 7.70 26.92
N HIS A 739 -12.57 7.55 26.76
CA HIS A 739 -13.57 8.19 27.63
C HIS A 739 -13.90 7.38 28.89
N MET A 740 -13.57 6.09 28.92
CA MET A 740 -14.10 5.15 29.92
C MET A 740 -13.45 5.32 31.31
N PRO A 741 -12.11 5.40 31.45
CA PRO A 741 -11.49 5.59 32.76
C PRO A 741 -11.90 6.91 33.46
N ILE A 742 -11.91 8.03 32.74
CA ILE A 742 -12.31 9.32 33.32
C ILE A 742 -13.82 9.38 33.62
N LEU A 743 -14.67 8.77 32.77
CA LEU A 743 -16.10 8.61 33.06
C LEU A 743 -16.31 7.77 34.32
N TYR A 744 -15.57 6.67 34.49
CA TYR A 744 -15.64 5.84 35.69
C TYR A 744 -15.38 6.66 36.96
N LEU A 745 -14.35 7.51 36.97
CA LEU A 745 -14.05 8.36 38.13
C LEU A 745 -15.16 9.39 38.40
N ARG A 746 -15.71 10.01 37.34
CA ARG A 746 -16.84 10.95 37.49
C ARG A 746 -18.11 10.29 37.98
N CYS A 747 -18.40 9.08 37.53
CA CYS A 747 -19.49 8.27 38.05
C CYS A 747 -19.23 7.89 39.52
N GLN A 748 -18.00 7.51 39.88
CA GLN A 748 -17.64 7.23 41.26
C GLN A 748 -17.85 8.45 42.17
N GLU A 749 -17.47 9.64 41.72
CA GLU A 749 -17.68 10.91 42.46
C GLU A 749 -19.15 11.28 42.60
N THR A 750 -19.99 10.99 41.60
CA THR A 750 -21.41 11.39 41.58
C THR A 750 -22.32 10.38 42.27
N PHE A 751 -22.08 9.08 42.08
CA PHE A 751 -22.98 7.99 42.50
C PHE A 751 -22.40 7.11 43.62
N GLY A 752 -21.11 7.26 43.93
CA GLY A 752 -20.42 6.58 45.01
C GLY A 752 -19.98 5.15 44.68
N SER A 753 -20.89 4.31 44.15
CA SER A 753 -20.64 2.88 43.92
C SER A 753 -21.05 2.40 42.51
N PRO A 754 -20.32 1.44 41.90
CA PRO A 754 -20.57 1.01 40.52
C PRO A 754 -21.98 0.50 40.21
N ASP A 755 -22.67 -0.09 41.19
CA ASP A 755 -24.06 -0.57 41.06
C ASP A 755 -25.09 0.55 40.80
N LYS A 756 -24.70 1.80 41.00
CA LYS A 756 -25.52 3.00 40.78
C LYS A 756 -25.08 3.80 39.56
N PHE A 757 -24.05 3.34 38.84
CA PHE A 757 -23.55 4.07 37.68
C PHE A 757 -24.61 4.06 36.57
N PRO A 758 -24.70 5.14 35.78
CA PRO A 758 -25.47 5.10 34.54
C PRO A 758 -24.86 4.05 33.62
N LYS A 759 -25.71 3.35 32.89
CA LYS A 759 -25.27 2.46 31.82
C LYS A 759 -24.72 3.29 30.66
N ILE A 760 -23.75 2.77 29.92
CA ILE A 760 -23.17 3.46 28.77
C ILE A 760 -23.73 2.89 27.46
N VAL A 761 -23.76 3.71 26.41
CA VAL A 761 -24.09 3.28 25.04
C VAL A 761 -23.02 3.77 24.07
N PRO A 762 -21.94 2.98 23.88
CA PRO A 762 -20.91 3.24 22.89
C PRO A 762 -21.43 3.09 21.46
N VAL A 763 -21.25 4.12 20.64
CA VAL A 763 -21.64 4.16 19.24
C VAL A 763 -20.47 4.71 18.42
N LEU A 764 -20.01 3.94 17.43
CA LEU A 764 -19.09 4.44 16.42
C LEU A 764 -19.86 5.15 15.32
N VAL A 765 -19.37 6.32 14.93
CA VAL A 765 -19.89 7.14 13.83
C VAL A 765 -18.87 7.10 12.70
N GLY A 766 -19.29 6.53 11.58
CA GLY A 766 -18.48 6.36 10.37
C GLY A 766 -18.41 7.62 9.49
N SER A 767 -18.00 7.40 8.25
CA SER A 767 -17.94 8.44 7.22
C SER A 767 -19.35 8.75 6.71
N ASN A 768 -19.92 9.86 7.16
CA ASN A 768 -21.28 10.30 6.81
C ASN A 768 -21.25 11.60 5.99
N ASN A 769 -22.22 11.77 5.10
CA ASN A 769 -22.46 13.04 4.42
C ASN A 769 -23.46 13.94 5.19
N ARG A 770 -23.57 15.20 4.76
CA ARG A 770 -24.45 16.22 5.38
C ARG A 770 -25.90 15.76 5.59
N ARG A 771 -26.44 14.95 4.66
CA ARG A 771 -27.84 14.47 4.75
C ARG A 771 -27.95 13.35 5.79
N GLU A 772 -26.98 12.43 5.80
CA GLU A 772 -26.90 11.33 6.75
C GLU A 772 -26.71 11.84 8.18
N GLU A 773 -25.80 12.79 8.42
CA GLU A 773 -25.59 13.37 9.76
C GLU A 773 -26.88 14.02 10.30
N LYS A 774 -27.63 14.74 9.46
CA LYS A 774 -28.96 15.27 9.83
C LYS A 774 -30.00 14.18 10.07
N ALA A 775 -29.99 13.10 9.29
CA ALA A 775 -30.89 11.98 9.52
C ALA A 775 -30.59 11.29 10.85
N ILE A 776 -29.30 11.07 11.15
CA ILE A 776 -28.85 10.46 12.41
C ILE A 776 -29.17 11.37 13.59
N GLY A 777 -28.82 12.66 13.51
CA GLY A 777 -29.12 13.63 14.56
C GLY A 777 -30.63 13.76 14.84
N ARG A 778 -31.47 13.59 13.82
CA ARG A 778 -32.93 13.55 13.99
C ARG A 778 -33.39 12.29 14.75
N ALA A 779 -32.81 11.14 14.45
CA ALA A 779 -33.14 9.90 15.17
C ALA A 779 -32.66 9.92 16.63
N LEU A 780 -31.58 10.66 16.94
CA LEU A 780 -31.10 10.83 18.32
C LEU A 780 -31.95 11.78 19.18
N LEU A 781 -32.87 12.53 18.55
CA LEU A 781 -33.66 13.58 19.21
C LEU A 781 -34.52 13.11 20.40
N PRO A 782 -35.17 11.93 20.39
CA PRO A 782 -35.89 11.41 21.55
C PRO A 782 -34.96 11.21 22.76
N TYR A 783 -33.78 10.65 22.55
CA TYR A 783 -32.80 10.39 23.61
C TYR A 783 -32.17 11.69 24.12
N LEU A 784 -31.97 12.68 23.25
CA LEU A 784 -31.48 14.01 23.66
C LEU A 784 -32.48 14.75 24.56
N ARG A 785 -33.79 14.55 24.31
CA ARG A 785 -34.88 15.15 25.11
C ARG A 785 -35.06 14.51 26.47
N ASP A 786 -34.73 13.23 26.60
CA ASP A 786 -34.80 12.54 27.89
C ASP A 786 -33.77 13.13 28.86
N PRO A 787 -34.20 13.75 29.98
CA PRO A 787 -33.28 14.37 30.95
C PRO A 787 -32.41 13.34 31.69
N GLU A 788 -32.69 12.04 31.55
CA GLU A 788 -31.91 10.96 32.15
C GLU A 788 -30.75 10.49 31.25
N ASN A 789 -30.57 11.09 30.07
CA ASN A 789 -29.47 10.79 29.16
C ASN A 789 -28.42 11.90 29.16
N ALA A 790 -27.15 11.50 29.15
CA ALA A 790 -26.01 12.35 28.87
C ALA A 790 -25.26 11.85 27.62
N PHE A 791 -24.52 12.74 26.96
CA PHE A 791 -23.81 12.49 25.71
C PHE A 791 -22.35 12.93 25.80
N ILE A 792 -21.46 12.07 25.35
CA ILE A 792 -20.03 12.35 25.21
C ILE A 792 -19.67 12.24 23.73
N ILE A 793 -19.19 13.33 23.16
CA ILE A 793 -18.78 13.43 21.76
C ILE A 793 -17.25 13.42 21.72
N SER A 794 -16.70 12.34 21.19
CA SER A 794 -15.27 12.09 21.15
C SER A 794 -14.62 12.78 19.94
N SER A 795 -13.72 13.74 20.17
CA SER A 795 -12.98 14.37 19.07
C SER A 795 -11.71 15.09 19.53
N ASP A 796 -10.60 14.79 18.87
CA ASP A 796 -9.48 15.72 18.72
C ASP A 796 -9.76 16.69 17.54
N PHE A 797 -9.00 17.80 17.48
CA PHE A 797 -9.18 18.87 16.50
C PHE A 797 -8.09 18.81 15.41
N CYS A 798 -7.40 19.90 15.07
CA CYS A 798 -6.39 19.87 14.01
C CYS A 798 -5.24 18.88 14.30
N HIS A 799 -5.04 17.91 13.42
CA HIS A 799 -3.83 17.10 13.30
C HIS A 799 -2.93 17.75 12.24
N TRP A 800 -1.98 18.57 12.69
CA TRP A 800 -1.08 19.32 11.83
C TRP A 800 0.29 18.64 11.72
N GLY A 801 0.79 18.49 10.50
CA GLY A 801 2.11 17.96 10.22
C GLY A 801 2.14 17.06 8.99
N ASP A 802 3.35 16.73 8.56
CA ASP A 802 3.57 15.92 7.36
C ASP A 802 3.02 14.48 7.50
N HIS A 803 3.16 13.87 8.68
CA HIS A 803 2.60 12.53 8.96
C HIS A 803 1.07 12.49 8.86
N PHE A 804 0.41 13.63 9.00
CA PHE A 804 -1.04 13.78 8.81
C PHE A 804 -1.41 14.29 7.41
N SER A 805 -0.43 14.46 6.52
CA SER A 805 -0.58 15.05 5.19
C SER A 805 -1.27 16.43 5.21
N TYR A 806 -1.11 17.18 6.31
CA TYR A 806 -1.82 18.43 6.56
C TYR A 806 -0.87 19.51 7.06
N LEU A 807 -0.43 20.37 6.12
CA LEU A 807 0.56 21.43 6.35
C LEU A 807 0.05 22.84 5.93
N PRO A 808 -1.18 23.25 6.29
CA PRO A 808 -1.65 24.60 5.97
C PRO A 808 -0.88 25.65 6.76
N TYR A 809 -0.73 26.83 6.16
CA TYR A 809 -0.12 28.02 6.74
C TYR A 809 -0.84 29.27 6.24
N SER A 810 -1.05 30.25 7.13
CA SER A 810 -1.62 31.55 6.81
C SER A 810 -0.60 32.64 7.10
N HIS A 811 -0.39 33.53 6.12
CA HIS A 811 0.45 34.70 6.31
C HIS A 811 -0.25 35.80 7.12
N THR A 812 -1.58 35.86 7.06
CA THR A 812 -2.38 36.92 7.69
C THR A 812 -3.14 36.49 8.95
N LYS A 813 -2.92 35.25 9.43
CA LYS A 813 -3.72 34.61 10.49
C LYS A 813 -5.21 34.55 10.14
N SER A 814 -5.51 34.19 8.90
CA SER A 814 -6.86 34.01 8.40
C SER A 814 -7.08 32.58 7.89
N PRO A 815 -8.26 31.98 8.10
CA PRO A 815 -8.64 30.73 7.44
C PRO A 815 -8.93 30.90 5.94
N SER A 816 -8.92 32.13 5.40
CA SER A 816 -9.20 32.41 3.98
C SER A 816 -7.98 32.48 3.07
N ASP A 817 -6.76 32.56 3.61
CA ASP A 817 -5.50 32.70 2.84
C ASP A 817 -4.53 31.51 3.07
N LEU A 818 -5.08 30.31 3.28
CA LEU A 818 -4.29 29.12 3.56
C LEU A 818 -3.45 28.68 2.34
N VAL A 819 -2.14 28.64 2.53
CA VAL A 819 -1.17 28.04 1.61
C VAL A 819 -0.61 26.76 2.21
N ARG A 820 -0.07 25.85 1.38
CA ARG A 820 0.55 24.61 1.87
C ARG A 820 2.06 24.79 2.03
N LEU A 821 2.59 24.50 3.21
CA LEU A 821 4.04 24.46 3.45
C LEU A 821 4.67 23.18 2.87
N GLN A 822 5.95 23.29 2.53
CA GLN A 822 6.79 22.14 2.19
C GLN A 822 7.44 21.58 3.47
N LYS A 823 7.45 20.25 3.62
CA LYS A 823 7.97 19.53 4.81
C LYS A 823 9.35 19.98 5.26
N TYR A 824 10.29 20.15 4.32
CA TYR A 824 11.67 20.59 4.59
C TYR A 824 11.89 22.06 4.22
N GLY A 825 10.81 22.84 4.15
CA GLY A 825 10.87 24.27 3.87
C GLY A 825 11.45 25.07 5.05
N PRO A 826 11.89 26.31 4.80
CA PRO A 826 12.33 27.20 5.86
C PRO A 826 11.17 27.56 6.79
N LYS A 827 11.50 28.02 8.01
CA LYS A 827 10.52 28.65 8.90
C LYS A 827 9.80 29.77 8.15
N PRO A 828 8.47 29.82 8.14
CA PRO A 828 7.74 30.91 7.50
C PRO A 828 8.13 32.27 8.12
N ASN A 829 8.30 33.29 7.28
CA ASN A 829 8.66 34.66 7.71
C ASN A 829 7.49 35.44 8.34
N GLY A 830 6.29 34.87 8.39
CA GLY A 830 5.11 35.47 8.98
C GLY A 830 4.87 35.01 10.43
N PRO A 831 3.61 34.97 10.88
CA PRO A 831 3.25 34.40 12.17
C PRO A 831 3.80 32.97 12.37
N PRO A 832 4.07 32.55 13.61
CA PRO A 832 4.39 31.15 13.90
C PRO A 832 3.31 30.19 13.37
N ILE A 833 3.70 28.98 12.96
CA ILE A 833 2.78 28.01 12.36
C ILE A 833 1.63 27.66 13.31
N HIS A 834 1.91 27.55 14.61
CA HIS A 834 0.88 27.28 15.61
C HIS A 834 -0.22 28.36 15.64
N GLU A 835 0.04 29.60 15.24
CA GLU A 835 -1.01 30.62 15.09
C GLU A 835 -1.93 30.32 13.90
N THR A 836 -1.42 29.70 12.82
CA THR A 836 -2.30 29.17 11.77
C THR A 836 -3.17 28.03 12.28
N ILE A 837 -2.57 27.08 13.01
CA ILE A 837 -3.32 25.96 13.62
C ILE A 837 -4.45 26.51 14.50
N ARG A 838 -4.13 27.53 15.30
CA ARG A 838 -5.10 28.21 16.17
C ARG A 838 -6.28 28.79 15.38
N VAL A 839 -6.04 29.58 14.33
CA VAL A 839 -7.16 30.19 13.58
C VAL A 839 -8.00 29.17 12.80
N ILE A 840 -7.39 28.06 12.37
CA ILE A 840 -8.10 26.94 11.76
C ILE A 840 -9.01 26.24 12.79
N ASP A 841 -8.52 26.02 14.00
CA ASP A 841 -9.32 25.44 15.08
C ASP A 841 -10.37 26.42 15.62
N GLU A 842 -10.05 27.71 15.76
CA GLU A 842 -11.00 28.77 16.13
C GLU A 842 -12.13 28.85 15.12
N ALA A 843 -11.87 28.76 13.81
CA ALA A 843 -12.93 28.70 12.80
C ALA A 843 -13.85 27.48 12.96
N ALA A 844 -13.32 26.34 13.42
CA ALA A 844 -14.14 25.16 13.72
C ALA A 844 -14.91 25.32 15.04
N MET A 845 -14.28 25.88 16.07
CA MET A 845 -14.88 26.17 17.38
C MET A 845 -16.00 27.20 17.28
N ASP A 846 -15.78 28.31 16.58
CA ASP A 846 -16.79 29.35 16.34
C ASP A 846 -18.02 28.77 15.62
N ALA A 847 -17.78 27.87 14.65
CA ALA A 847 -18.85 27.19 13.95
C ALA A 847 -19.61 26.22 14.87
N VAL A 848 -18.92 25.52 15.78
CA VAL A 848 -19.53 24.69 16.83
C VAL A 848 -20.40 25.54 17.77
N GLU A 849 -19.92 26.70 18.22
CA GLU A 849 -20.65 27.62 19.11
C GLU A 849 -21.84 28.32 18.43
N SER A 850 -21.78 28.51 17.11
CA SER A 850 -22.91 29.02 16.32
C SER A 850 -24.17 28.16 16.49
N GLY A 851 -23.98 26.87 16.77
CA GLY A 851 -25.04 25.88 16.88
C GLY A 851 -25.70 25.57 15.53
N SER A 852 -25.05 25.88 14.41
CA SER A 852 -25.48 25.48 13.07
C SER A 852 -24.61 24.34 12.56
N HIS A 853 -25.24 23.19 12.35
CA HIS A 853 -24.60 22.04 11.72
C HIS A 853 -23.97 22.41 10.37
N ASP A 854 -24.68 23.19 9.57
CA ASP A 854 -24.24 23.51 8.22
C ASP A 854 -23.00 24.43 8.23
N ALA A 855 -22.95 25.39 9.16
CA ALA A 855 -21.80 26.27 9.34
C ALA A 855 -20.54 25.48 9.75
N PHE A 856 -20.68 24.45 10.60
CA PHE A 856 -19.56 23.60 10.99
C PHE A 856 -18.98 22.83 9.79
N LEU A 857 -19.82 22.18 9.00
CA LEU A 857 -19.36 21.48 7.80
C LEU A 857 -18.76 22.42 6.75
N ASP A 858 -19.30 23.63 6.61
CA ASP A 858 -18.75 24.64 5.69
C ASP A 858 -17.38 25.15 6.16
N SER A 859 -17.19 25.36 7.46
CA SER A 859 -15.89 25.71 8.06
C SER A 859 -14.84 24.62 7.82
N LEU A 860 -15.20 23.34 8.02
CA LEU A 860 -14.31 22.21 7.71
C LEU A 860 -13.99 22.11 6.22
N LYS A 861 -14.97 22.38 5.34
CA LYS A 861 -14.75 22.36 3.89
C LYS A 861 -13.81 23.48 3.45
N GLN A 862 -13.94 24.67 4.04
CA GLN A 862 -13.09 25.82 3.75
C GLN A 862 -11.65 25.59 4.19
N THR A 863 -11.47 25.18 5.45
CA THR A 863 -10.14 25.03 6.05
C THR A 863 -9.47 23.71 5.71
N ARG A 864 -10.26 22.67 5.39
CA ARG A 864 -9.85 21.26 5.32
C ARG A 864 -9.32 20.72 6.66
N ASN A 865 -9.76 21.29 7.78
CA ASN A 865 -9.30 20.90 9.10
C ASN A 865 -9.47 19.40 9.36
N THR A 866 -8.46 18.78 9.96
CA THR A 866 -8.33 17.34 10.21
C THR A 866 -8.98 16.91 11.53
N VAL A 867 -10.12 17.52 11.88
CA VAL A 867 -10.93 17.15 13.06
C VAL A 867 -11.37 15.69 12.93
N CYS A 868 -10.84 14.80 13.77
CA CYS A 868 -11.07 13.36 13.66
C CYS A 868 -12.53 12.99 13.97
N GLY A 869 -13.13 13.62 14.98
CA GLY A 869 -14.53 13.45 15.37
C GLY A 869 -15.50 14.38 14.63
N ARG A 870 -15.16 14.87 13.43
CA ARG A 870 -16.04 15.74 12.63
C ARG A 870 -17.45 15.16 12.44
N HIS A 871 -17.57 13.84 12.26
CA HIS A 871 -18.86 13.19 12.06
C HIS A 871 -19.65 13.04 13.37
N PRO A 872 -19.07 12.56 14.50
CA PRO A 872 -19.70 12.65 15.81
C PRO A 872 -20.18 14.07 16.19
N ILE A 873 -19.33 15.09 15.96
CA ILE A 873 -19.68 16.49 16.21
C ILE A 873 -20.83 16.92 15.28
N GLY A 874 -20.76 16.63 13.98
CA GLY A 874 -21.82 16.91 13.03
C GLY A 874 -23.17 16.30 13.45
N VAL A 875 -23.19 15.00 13.76
CA VAL A 875 -24.39 14.31 14.26
C VAL A 875 -24.96 14.98 15.50
N ALA A 876 -24.12 15.30 16.49
CA ALA A 876 -24.55 15.97 17.72
C ALA A 876 -25.08 17.38 17.46
N MET A 877 -24.39 18.16 16.62
CA MET A 877 -24.83 19.50 16.22
C MET A 877 -26.14 19.48 15.46
N ALA A 878 -26.37 18.51 14.57
CA ALA A 878 -27.65 18.35 13.89
C ALA A 878 -28.78 18.05 14.88
N ALA A 879 -28.55 17.17 15.86
CA ALA A 879 -29.53 16.84 16.90
C ALA A 879 -29.88 18.08 17.76
N LEU A 880 -28.85 18.86 18.15
CA LEU A 880 -28.99 20.09 18.91
C LEU A 880 -29.67 21.22 18.10
N GLU A 881 -29.40 21.31 16.80
CA GLU A 881 -30.09 22.24 15.92
C GLU A 881 -31.60 21.91 15.83
N PHE A 882 -31.97 20.63 15.76
CA PHE A 882 -33.37 20.21 15.79
C PHE A 882 -34.05 20.44 17.14
N ILE A 883 -33.36 20.23 18.27
CA ILE A 883 -33.99 20.41 19.59
C ILE A 883 -34.35 21.88 19.84
N ARG A 884 -33.51 22.80 19.35
CA ARG A 884 -33.69 24.26 19.45
C ARG A 884 -34.87 24.83 18.65
N GLN A 885 -35.48 24.05 17.76
CA GLN A 885 -36.70 24.45 17.06
C GLN A 885 -37.93 24.48 17.98
N LYS A 886 -37.82 23.95 19.21
CA LYS A 886 -38.85 24.04 20.25
C LYS A 886 -38.56 25.20 21.19
N ASP A 887 -39.60 25.95 21.56
CA ASP A 887 -39.53 27.14 22.42
C ASP A 887 -38.81 26.87 23.76
N GLU A 888 -38.98 25.68 24.35
CA GLU A 888 -38.34 25.27 25.61
C GLU A 888 -36.79 25.29 25.56
N PHE A 889 -36.21 25.10 24.37
CA PHE A 889 -34.75 24.99 24.17
C PHE A 889 -34.16 26.17 23.39
N GLN A 890 -34.91 27.28 23.21
CA GLN A 890 -34.51 28.39 22.36
C GLN A 890 -33.17 29.02 22.78
N ASP A 891 -32.94 29.15 24.09
CA ASP A 891 -31.71 29.67 24.71
C ASP A 891 -30.72 28.57 25.13
N LYS A 892 -31.02 27.31 24.79
CA LYS A 892 -30.24 26.11 25.13
C LYS A 892 -29.75 25.40 23.86
N GLY A 893 -29.07 24.26 24.02
CA GLY A 893 -28.68 23.40 22.91
C GLY A 893 -27.59 23.99 21.99
N ARG A 894 -26.74 24.87 22.51
CA ARG A 894 -25.51 25.31 21.83
C ARG A 894 -24.30 24.90 22.66
N PHE A 895 -23.23 24.52 21.97
CA PHE A 895 -21.96 24.28 22.61
C PHE A 895 -21.33 25.60 23.08
N ARG A 896 -20.62 25.53 24.19
CA ARG A 896 -19.74 26.56 24.72
C ARG A 896 -18.37 25.94 24.89
N ILE A 897 -17.34 26.56 24.31
CA ILE A 897 -15.97 26.10 24.44
C ILE A 897 -15.44 26.43 25.83
N LEU A 898 -14.74 25.48 26.45
CA LEU A 898 -14.16 25.59 27.78
C LEU A 898 -12.64 25.77 27.73
N GLN A 899 -11.99 24.93 26.93
CA GLN A 899 -10.55 24.83 26.91
C GLN A 899 -10.06 24.47 25.50
N TYR A 900 -8.92 25.05 25.13
CA TYR A 900 -8.19 24.76 23.91
C TYR A 900 -6.71 24.53 24.23
N ASN A 901 -6.21 23.34 23.92
CA ASN A 901 -4.82 22.98 24.10
C ASN A 901 -4.22 22.40 22.82
N ARG A 902 -2.90 22.34 22.76
CA ARG A 902 -2.13 21.77 21.64
C ARG A 902 -1.01 20.92 22.23
N SER A 903 -0.73 19.77 21.63
CA SER A 903 0.37 18.91 22.07
C SER A 903 1.73 19.58 21.91
N LYS A 904 1.89 20.47 20.91
CA LYS A 904 3.12 21.25 20.70
C LYS A 904 2.82 22.60 20.04
N LEU A 905 3.56 23.64 20.41
CA LEU A 905 3.60 24.89 19.65
C LEU A 905 4.58 24.71 18.48
N VAL A 906 4.03 24.37 17.31
CA VAL A 906 4.77 24.15 16.06
C VAL A 906 5.32 25.47 15.52
N ASP A 907 6.61 25.44 15.19
CA ASP A 907 7.34 26.59 14.65
C ASP A 907 8.05 26.28 13.32
N MET A 908 8.35 25.01 13.04
CA MET A 908 9.03 24.56 11.83
C MET A 908 8.13 23.64 10.97
N PRO A 909 8.28 23.63 9.63
CA PRO A 909 7.46 22.77 8.77
C PRO A 909 7.59 21.26 8.99
N ASN A 910 8.66 20.82 9.65
CA ASN A 910 8.92 19.41 9.99
C ASN A 910 8.44 19.02 11.40
N ASP A 911 7.87 19.96 12.17
CA ASP A 911 7.19 19.66 13.43
C ASP A 911 5.81 19.03 13.18
N SER A 912 5.15 18.59 14.26
CA SER A 912 3.75 18.18 14.26
C SER A 912 3.07 18.55 15.57
N SER A 913 1.74 18.69 15.53
CA SER A 913 0.90 18.90 16.71
C SER A 913 -0.50 18.36 16.48
N VAL A 914 -1.15 17.97 17.57
CA VAL A 914 -2.58 17.69 17.63
C VAL A 914 -3.23 18.70 18.57
N SER A 915 -4.40 19.22 18.19
CA SER A 915 -5.19 20.13 19.00
C SER A 915 -6.28 19.41 19.80
N TYR A 916 -6.54 19.90 21.01
CA TYR A 916 -7.53 19.36 21.94
C TYR A 916 -8.51 20.45 22.33
N VAL A 917 -9.80 20.14 22.27
CA VAL A 917 -10.88 21.07 22.62
C VAL A 917 -11.81 20.39 23.60
N SER A 918 -12.30 21.17 24.56
CA SER A 918 -13.37 20.76 25.46
C SER A 918 -14.53 21.73 25.39
N ALA A 919 -15.74 21.19 25.29
CA ALA A 919 -16.96 21.99 25.18
C ALA A 919 -18.13 21.30 25.89
N TYR A 920 -19.16 22.08 26.22
CA TYR A 920 -20.41 21.55 26.77
C TYR A 920 -21.63 22.24 26.17
N ALA A 921 -22.77 21.56 26.16
CA ALA A 921 -24.07 22.15 25.85
C ALA A 921 -25.08 21.84 26.96
N VAL A 922 -25.87 22.85 27.32
CA VAL A 922 -26.96 22.74 28.29
C VAL A 922 -28.25 22.38 27.56
N LEU A 923 -29.03 21.46 28.13
CA LEU A 923 -30.34 21.06 27.62
C LEU A 923 -31.46 21.31 28.63
#